data_AF-R7ALH7-F1
#
_entry.id   AF-R7ALH7-F1
#
_cell.length_a   1.000
_cell.length_b   1.000
_cell.length_c   1.000
_cell.angle_alpha   90.00
_cell.angle_beta   90.00
_cell.angle_gamma   90.00
#
_symmetry.space_group_name_H-M   'P 1'
#
loop_
_entity.id
_entity.type
_entity.pdbx_description
1 polymer ?
#
loop_
_entity_poly.entity_id
_entity_poly.type
_entity_poly.pdbx_seq_one_letter_code
_entity_poly.pdbx_strand_id
1 'polypeptide(L)'
;MKKKNSSKGTGIKGTGIRSIRTPIRVKLVAYFLLVILISMILSAVLVDNRVTAILDDNMKLTSRQTLDEALDGFQTYLNTISIPVDLLTRKQEVKHLEDQGDFDTNVSAIQDSLVASLKVTENPVRAYYSTKSGYLLNAYLWNDPGTGKVKQTKEIKTGVNNTSKDWYTKCIGSKKRANIYATFTEPYTDTQSQTDRPAGSKIMTVSQEIKINDEVVGVVGMDIDFSTVEEYVKNISLMNTGYVLLVDGSGNIIVDNDANDAVQGSVSNLKCWSEASDDNEAVSYEEKINGKNYYVTVLQDEITGWKLVGLIQSRVENASSQKALLNTVIIAAVVGALIGTAIAIFVAFSIAKAIKKIQGATEKISKGDLTVHMDVTRNDELGELQANFNDMVEAVSALIHEVNDKFTVVLGVAENISGISSNTKETTSQVSLAIQSVAQGATEQAQSTQDANSEVDKLAASLEETKAYVENINQESEEADKLSAQGMDVVKELVEKSDKTVENAKASSQIINEMLQSIEKVNYISDAIADITEQTNLLSLNASIEAARAGEAGKGFAVVADEIRKLAEQSRTSTDEIKAIIAEIATKSGEVNDTLEESNKLQAEQSKTIDSTLQLFNKISESLGKLIKGLSKIGELNDNMADNKTTVVNSMENIANVSEQSAAAAEEVTASADQVNTTMEDVASAAEKLNNIAVELKASINKFTL
;
A
#
# COMPACT_ATOMS: atom_id res chain seq x y z
N MET A 1 -35.82 28.62 -14.88
CA MET A 1 -36.64 28.62 -16.12
C MET A 1 -36.83 27.18 -16.62
N LYS A 2 -38.07 26.82 -16.97
CA LYS A 2 -38.62 25.61 -17.61
C LYS A 2 -37.64 24.49 -18.07
N LYS A 3 -37.88 23.26 -17.60
CA LYS A 3 -38.50 22.19 -18.44
C LYS A 3 -38.98 21.00 -17.62
N LYS A 4 -40.30 20.80 -17.66
CA LYS A 4 -41.07 19.63 -17.24
C LYS A 4 -40.84 18.55 -18.30
N ASN A 5 -40.45 17.34 -17.92
CA ASN A 5 -40.57 16.17 -18.79
C ASN A 5 -41.24 15.04 -18.01
N SER A 6 -42.53 14.82 -18.31
CA SER A 6 -43.31 13.68 -17.87
C SER A 6 -43.04 12.50 -18.79
N SER A 7 -42.56 11.39 -18.23
CA SER A 7 -42.54 10.09 -18.90
C SER A 7 -43.38 9.13 -18.06
N LYS A 8 -44.57 8.79 -18.56
CA LYS A 8 -45.41 7.69 -18.10
C LYS A 8 -44.71 6.38 -18.47
N GLY A 9 -44.24 5.64 -17.46
CA GLY A 9 -43.81 4.25 -17.58
C GLY A 9 -44.87 3.33 -16.96
N THR A 10 -45.44 2.48 -17.81
CA THR A 10 -46.45 1.45 -17.54
C THR A 10 -46.04 0.45 -16.46
N GLY A 11 -46.99 0.06 -15.62
CA GLY A 11 -46.81 -0.94 -14.58
C GLY A 11 -46.64 -2.36 -15.13
N ILE A 12 -45.73 -3.11 -14.49
CA ILE A 12 -45.80 -4.56 -14.38
C ILE A 12 -45.65 -4.86 -12.89
N LYS A 13 -46.76 -5.21 -12.23
CA LYS A 13 -46.78 -5.78 -10.89
C LYS A 13 -46.26 -7.21 -10.97
N GLY A 14 -44.95 -7.39 -10.82
CA GLY A 14 -44.40 -8.69 -10.42
C GLY A 14 -44.79 -8.95 -8.97
N THR A 15 -45.71 -9.88 -8.74
CA THR A 15 -45.99 -10.47 -7.42
C THR A 15 -44.80 -11.32 -7.00
N GLY A 16 -43.75 -10.66 -6.52
CA GLY A 16 -42.66 -11.30 -5.80
C GLY A 16 -43.19 -11.76 -4.44
N ILE A 17 -43.10 -13.06 -4.19
CA ILE A 17 -43.34 -13.71 -2.89
C ILE A 17 -42.64 -12.87 -1.81
N ARG A 18 -43.41 -12.23 -0.93
CA ARG A 18 -42.86 -11.59 0.27
C ARG A 18 -42.23 -12.70 1.12
N SER A 19 -40.90 -12.84 1.03
CA SER A 19 -40.17 -13.68 1.96
C SER A 19 -40.43 -13.14 3.36
N ILE A 20 -41.16 -13.89 4.18
CA ILE A 20 -41.30 -13.58 5.60
C ILE A 20 -39.88 -13.63 6.17
N ARG A 21 -39.29 -12.46 6.46
CA ARG A 21 -37.99 -12.37 7.15
C ARG A 21 -38.18 -12.89 8.57
N THR A 22 -38.13 -14.20 8.73
CA THR A 22 -38.12 -14.85 10.03
C THR A 22 -36.81 -14.46 10.74
N PRO A 23 -36.88 -13.93 11.96
CA PRO A 23 -35.70 -13.47 12.67
C PRO A 23 -34.76 -14.65 12.94
N ILE A 24 -33.45 -14.42 12.90
CA ILE A 24 -32.40 -15.45 13.03
C ILE A 24 -32.64 -16.37 14.24
N ARG A 25 -33.09 -15.81 15.37
CA ARG A 25 -33.45 -16.58 16.56
C ARG A 25 -34.49 -17.69 16.31
N VAL A 26 -35.49 -17.44 15.45
CA VAL A 26 -36.55 -18.42 15.13
C VAL A 26 -36.00 -19.53 14.24
N LYS A 27 -35.12 -19.19 13.29
CA LYS A 27 -34.46 -20.19 12.43
C LYS A 27 -33.53 -21.09 13.23
N LEU A 28 -32.69 -20.51 14.10
CA LEU A 28 -31.78 -21.28 14.95
C LEU A 28 -32.52 -22.24 15.88
N VAL A 29 -33.57 -21.77 16.57
CA VAL A 29 -34.40 -22.64 17.42
C VAL A 29 -35.06 -23.75 16.61
N ALA A 30 -35.58 -23.46 15.41
CA ALA A 30 -36.19 -24.48 14.56
C ALA A 30 -35.20 -25.56 14.10
N TYR A 31 -33.97 -25.19 13.73
CA TYR A 31 -32.94 -26.16 13.36
C TYR A 31 -32.49 -27.02 14.54
N PHE A 32 -32.26 -26.43 15.72
CA PHE A 32 -31.91 -27.19 16.91
C PHE A 32 -33.01 -28.16 17.33
N LEU A 33 -34.28 -27.71 17.29
CA LEU A 33 -35.42 -28.59 17.57
C LEU A 33 -35.50 -29.75 16.59
N LEU A 34 -35.28 -29.50 15.29
CA LEU A 34 -35.31 -30.55 14.27
C LEU A 34 -34.22 -31.61 14.50
N VAL A 35 -33.00 -31.19 14.88
CA VAL A 35 -31.91 -32.12 15.21
C VAL A 35 -32.22 -32.93 16.47
N ILE A 36 -32.74 -32.29 17.53
CA ILE A 36 -33.14 -32.96 18.77
C ILE A 36 -34.21 -34.02 18.47
N LEU A 37 -35.21 -33.68 17.66
CA LEU A 37 -36.34 -34.57 17.33
C LEU A 37 -35.88 -35.80 16.53
N ILE A 38 -34.98 -35.62 15.56
CA ILE A 38 -34.37 -36.73 14.80
C ILE A 38 -33.55 -37.62 15.73
N SER A 39 -32.73 -37.04 16.62
CA SER A 39 -31.90 -37.81 17.55
C SER A 39 -32.73 -38.65 18.53
N MET A 40 -33.86 -38.12 19.00
CA MET A 40 -34.78 -38.84 19.89
C MET A 40 -35.45 -40.02 19.21
N ILE A 41 -35.93 -39.82 17.98
CA ILE A 41 -36.55 -40.90 17.20
C ILE A 41 -35.53 -42.02 16.95
N LEU A 42 -34.30 -41.67 16.54
CA LEU A 42 -33.23 -42.64 16.32
C LEU A 42 -32.89 -43.41 17.60
N SER A 43 -32.83 -42.72 18.74
CA SER A 43 -32.51 -43.33 20.04
C SER A 43 -33.61 -44.29 20.51
N ALA A 44 -34.89 -43.91 20.34
CA ALA A 44 -36.02 -44.74 20.71
C ALA A 44 -36.06 -46.06 19.91
N VAL A 45 -35.80 -45.99 18.59
CA VAL A 45 -35.75 -47.18 17.72
C VAL A 45 -34.58 -48.10 18.09
N LEU A 46 -33.41 -47.54 18.42
CA LEU A 46 -32.24 -48.34 18.83
C LEU A 46 -32.46 -49.05 20.16
N VAL A 47 -33.09 -48.39 21.14
CA VAL A 47 -33.38 -48.98 22.46
C VAL A 47 -34.39 -50.13 22.32
N ASP A 48 -35.46 -49.94 21.56
CA ASP A 48 -36.48 -50.97 21.35
C ASP A 48 -35.91 -52.26 20.73
N ASN A 49 -35.07 -52.09 19.70
CA ASN A 49 -34.38 -53.21 19.05
C ASN A 49 -33.42 -53.94 20.00
N ARG A 50 -32.67 -53.21 20.84
CA ARG A 50 -31.69 -53.80 21.76
C ARG A 50 -32.35 -54.55 22.91
N VAL A 51 -33.45 -54.02 23.45
CA VAL A 51 -34.19 -54.62 24.56
C VAL A 51 -34.86 -55.94 24.13
N THR A 52 -35.44 -55.97 22.93
CA THR A 52 -36.08 -57.17 22.39
C THR A 52 -35.08 -58.31 22.19
N ALA A 53 -33.87 -58.00 21.70
CA ALA A 53 -32.80 -59.00 21.55
C ALA A 53 -32.31 -59.56 22.90
N ILE A 54 -32.12 -58.70 23.92
CA ILE A 54 -31.64 -59.13 25.24
C ILE A 54 -32.65 -60.04 25.96
N LEU A 55 -33.95 -59.73 25.83
CA LEU A 55 -35.00 -60.55 26.46
C LEU A 55 -35.10 -61.94 25.83
N ASP A 56 -34.92 -62.05 24.51
CA ASP A 56 -34.93 -63.32 23.80
C ASP A 56 -33.70 -64.18 24.16
N ASP A 57 -32.50 -63.59 24.15
CA ASP A 57 -31.26 -64.29 24.54
C ASP A 57 -31.30 -64.79 25.99
N ASN A 58 -31.83 -63.98 26.92
CA ASN A 58 -31.95 -64.39 28.33
C ASN A 58 -32.95 -65.54 28.54
N MET A 59 -34.07 -65.55 27.81
CA MET A 59 -35.05 -66.64 27.87
C MET A 59 -34.43 -67.96 27.41
N LYS A 60 -33.66 -67.92 26.30
CA LYS A 60 -32.95 -69.08 25.74
C LYS A 60 -31.92 -69.65 26.71
N LEU A 61 -31.08 -68.78 27.30
CA LEU A 61 -30.03 -69.18 28.23
C LEU A 61 -30.60 -69.75 29.53
N THR A 62 -31.57 -69.05 30.14
CA THR A 62 -32.14 -69.44 31.45
C THR A 62 -32.90 -70.77 31.34
N SER A 63 -33.68 -70.97 30.27
CA SER A 63 -34.40 -72.23 30.03
C SER A 63 -33.45 -73.44 29.99
N ARG A 64 -32.34 -73.31 29.27
CA ARG A 64 -31.34 -74.36 29.14
C ARG A 64 -30.65 -74.64 30.48
N GLN A 65 -30.19 -73.61 31.18
CA GLN A 65 -29.50 -73.75 32.47
C GLN A 65 -30.38 -74.44 33.52
N THR A 66 -31.65 -74.05 33.64
CA THR A 66 -32.56 -74.66 34.62
C THR A 66 -32.87 -76.13 34.30
N LEU A 67 -32.96 -76.50 33.02
CA LEU A 67 -33.14 -77.89 32.60
C LEU A 67 -31.89 -78.74 32.82
N ASP A 68 -30.70 -78.21 32.52
CA ASP A 68 -29.43 -78.88 32.80
C ASP A 68 -29.28 -79.14 34.31
N GLU A 69 -29.53 -78.12 35.16
CA GLU A 69 -29.50 -78.28 36.63
C GLU A 69 -30.54 -79.29 37.14
N ALA A 70 -31.74 -79.30 36.55
CA ALA A 70 -32.77 -80.26 36.90
C ALA A 70 -32.42 -81.69 36.47
N LEU A 71 -31.75 -81.87 35.32
CA LEU A 71 -31.26 -83.18 34.93
C LEU A 71 -30.15 -83.66 35.84
N ASP A 72 -29.18 -82.81 36.18
CA ASP A 72 -28.11 -83.15 37.13
C ASP A 72 -28.69 -83.57 38.50
N GLY A 73 -29.72 -82.87 38.97
CA GLY A 73 -30.44 -83.24 40.19
C GLY A 73 -31.18 -84.58 40.06
N PHE A 74 -31.85 -84.81 38.92
CA PHE A 74 -32.51 -86.09 38.62
C PHE A 74 -31.51 -87.26 38.56
N GLN A 75 -30.36 -87.08 37.89
CA GLN A 75 -29.30 -88.07 37.82
C GLN A 75 -28.67 -88.36 39.19
N THR A 76 -28.51 -87.32 40.01
CA THR A 76 -28.03 -87.47 41.39
C THR A 76 -29.01 -88.30 42.23
N TYR A 77 -30.31 -88.09 42.06
CA TYR A 77 -31.34 -88.91 42.70
C TYR A 77 -31.25 -90.38 42.25
N LEU A 78 -31.20 -90.64 40.94
CA LEU A 78 -31.04 -92.00 40.38
C LEU A 78 -29.78 -92.70 40.90
N ASN A 79 -28.65 -91.98 40.95
CA ASN A 79 -27.41 -92.49 41.52
C ASN A 79 -27.58 -92.88 42.98
N THR A 80 -28.18 -92.01 43.79
CA THR A 80 -28.38 -92.22 45.23
C THR A 80 -29.20 -93.47 45.52
N ILE A 81 -30.31 -93.69 44.80
CA ILE A 81 -31.17 -94.86 45.00
C ILE A 81 -30.54 -96.16 44.43
N SER A 82 -29.53 -96.07 43.57
CA SER A 82 -28.82 -97.24 43.02
C SER A 82 -27.72 -97.78 43.92
N ILE A 83 -27.08 -96.92 44.74
CA ILE A 83 -25.95 -97.29 45.60
C ILE A 83 -26.28 -98.49 46.51
N PRO A 84 -27.43 -98.55 47.20
CA PRO A 84 -27.75 -99.68 48.05
C PRO A 84 -27.91 -101.00 47.28
N VAL A 85 -28.39 -100.95 46.03
CA VAL A 85 -28.48 -102.12 45.15
C VAL A 85 -27.08 -102.58 44.74
N ASP A 86 -26.22 -101.65 44.31
CA ASP A 86 -24.84 -101.96 43.91
C ASP A 86 -24.04 -102.58 45.08
N LEU A 87 -24.13 -101.99 46.28
CA LEU A 87 -23.45 -102.50 47.47
C LEU A 87 -23.88 -103.92 47.84
N LEU A 88 -25.16 -104.26 47.67
CA LEU A 88 -25.67 -105.60 47.90
C LEU A 88 -25.02 -106.61 46.96
N THR A 89 -24.86 -106.28 45.68
CA THR A 89 -24.22 -107.20 44.70
C THR A 89 -22.75 -107.51 45.02
N ARG A 90 -22.10 -106.69 45.86
CA ARG A 90 -20.69 -106.85 46.25
C ARG A 90 -20.49 -107.71 47.50
N LYS A 91 -21.54 -107.97 48.27
CA LYS A 91 -21.46 -108.75 49.51
C LYS A 91 -21.18 -110.23 49.21
N GLN A 92 -20.29 -110.84 50.00
CA GLN A 92 -19.87 -112.23 49.81
C GLN A 92 -21.04 -113.19 50.03
N GLU A 93 -21.90 -112.90 51.00
CA GLU A 93 -23.07 -113.70 51.34
C GLU A 93 -24.09 -113.69 50.19
N VAL A 94 -24.22 -112.56 49.48
CA VAL A 94 -25.11 -112.43 48.31
C VAL A 94 -24.55 -113.20 47.12
N LYS A 95 -23.24 -113.10 46.86
CA LYS A 95 -22.57 -113.83 45.78
C LYS A 95 -22.61 -115.33 46.02
N HIS A 96 -22.26 -115.76 47.23
CA HIS A 96 -22.05 -117.15 47.58
C HIS A 96 -23.15 -117.71 48.50
N LEU A 97 -24.42 -117.42 48.19
CA LEU A 97 -25.55 -117.87 49.00
C LEU A 97 -25.59 -119.41 49.12
N GLU A 98 -25.31 -120.12 48.03
CA GLU A 98 -25.52 -121.57 47.92
C GLU A 98 -24.23 -122.40 47.98
N ASP A 99 -23.06 -121.81 47.75
CA ASP A 99 -21.79 -122.52 47.54
C ASP A 99 -20.75 -122.29 48.64
N GLN A 100 -20.88 -121.27 49.51
CA GLN A 100 -19.95 -121.05 50.63
C GLN A 100 -20.65 -120.58 51.92
N GLY A 101 -20.25 -121.14 53.06
CA GLY A 101 -20.81 -120.80 54.37
C GLY A 101 -22.07 -121.58 54.72
N ASP A 102 -22.73 -121.19 55.81
CA ASP A 102 -23.99 -121.76 56.25
C ASP A 102 -25.18 -121.04 55.57
N PHE A 103 -26.05 -121.81 54.91
CA PHE A 103 -27.13 -121.27 54.09
C PHE A 103 -28.10 -120.39 54.89
N ASP A 104 -28.54 -120.85 56.07
CA ASP A 104 -29.50 -120.09 56.90
C ASP A 104 -28.88 -118.79 57.44
N THR A 105 -27.60 -118.84 57.81
CA THR A 105 -26.83 -117.66 58.21
C THR A 105 -26.69 -116.65 57.07
N ASN A 106 -26.37 -117.12 55.86
CA ASN A 106 -26.30 -116.28 54.65
C ASN A 106 -27.66 -115.67 54.32
N VAL A 107 -28.75 -116.45 54.33
CA VAL A 107 -30.12 -115.97 54.11
C VAL A 107 -30.46 -114.82 55.07
N SER A 108 -30.19 -115.00 56.37
CA SER A 108 -30.47 -113.99 57.38
C SER A 108 -29.66 -112.70 57.14
N ALA A 109 -28.36 -112.83 56.83
CA ALA A 109 -27.46 -111.72 56.53
C ALA A 109 -27.86 -110.95 55.26
N ILE A 110 -28.31 -111.65 54.22
CA ILE A 110 -28.84 -111.03 53.00
C ILE A 110 -30.13 -110.28 53.33
N GLN A 111 -31.08 -110.90 54.04
CA GLN A 111 -32.33 -110.24 54.40
C GLN A 111 -32.11 -109.01 55.31
N ASP A 112 -31.16 -109.06 56.24
CA ASP A 112 -30.75 -107.86 57.01
C ASP A 112 -30.17 -106.77 56.13
N SER A 113 -29.38 -107.16 55.13
CA SER A 113 -28.81 -106.21 54.18
C SER A 113 -29.88 -105.60 53.27
N LEU A 114 -30.86 -106.39 52.82
CA LEU A 114 -32.02 -105.91 52.05
C LEU A 114 -32.83 -104.90 52.88
N VAL A 115 -33.11 -105.22 54.15
CA VAL A 115 -33.76 -104.28 55.08
C VAL A 115 -32.93 -103.02 55.29
N ALA A 116 -31.60 -103.13 55.43
CA ALA A 116 -30.72 -101.98 55.61
C ALA A 116 -30.78 -101.07 54.38
N SER A 117 -30.75 -101.63 53.17
CA SER A 117 -30.91 -100.89 51.92
C SER A 117 -32.25 -100.14 51.87
N LEU A 118 -33.34 -100.73 52.35
CA LEU A 118 -34.63 -100.05 52.47
C LEU A 118 -34.64 -98.92 53.52
N LYS A 119 -33.80 -98.96 54.55
CA LYS A 119 -33.77 -97.88 55.57
C LYS A 119 -32.98 -96.66 55.14
N VAL A 120 -32.03 -96.83 54.22
CA VAL A 120 -31.15 -95.76 53.73
C VAL A 120 -31.58 -95.18 52.39
N THR A 121 -32.57 -95.79 51.75
CA THR A 121 -33.14 -95.31 50.51
C THR A 121 -34.39 -94.49 50.81
N GLU A 122 -34.60 -93.41 50.07
CA GLU A 122 -35.79 -92.57 50.20
C GLU A 122 -36.98 -93.22 49.48
N ASN A 123 -38.13 -93.29 50.15
CA ASN A 123 -39.37 -93.92 49.68
C ASN A 123 -39.24 -95.31 49.02
N PRO A 124 -38.57 -96.28 49.67
CA PRO A 124 -38.42 -97.61 49.10
C PRO A 124 -39.61 -98.50 49.48
N VAL A 125 -40.01 -99.35 48.55
CA VAL A 125 -41.22 -100.19 48.68
C VAL A 125 -40.84 -101.60 49.14
N ARG A 126 -39.89 -102.23 48.45
CA ARG A 126 -39.37 -103.56 48.78
C ARG A 126 -38.03 -103.80 48.11
N ALA A 127 -37.17 -104.57 48.76
CA ALA A 127 -35.88 -104.98 48.22
C ALA A 127 -35.84 -106.50 48.19
N TYR A 128 -35.28 -107.05 47.12
CA TYR A 128 -35.31 -108.47 46.90
C TYR A 128 -34.06 -108.96 46.17
N TYR A 129 -33.68 -110.19 46.50
CA TYR A 129 -32.61 -110.91 45.84
C TYR A 129 -33.19 -112.18 45.23
N SER A 130 -33.07 -112.33 43.92
CA SER A 130 -33.55 -113.50 43.18
C SER A 130 -32.38 -114.23 42.54
N THR A 131 -32.15 -115.47 42.93
CA THR A 131 -31.12 -116.33 42.33
C THR A 131 -31.60 -116.93 41.02
N LYS A 132 -30.66 -117.36 40.18
CA LYS A 132 -30.93 -118.15 38.96
C LYS A 132 -31.47 -119.56 39.28
N SER A 133 -31.12 -120.10 40.44
CA SER A 133 -31.53 -121.42 40.96
C SER A 133 -32.96 -121.45 41.53
N GLY A 134 -33.61 -120.29 41.71
CA GLY A 134 -35.03 -120.19 42.07
C GLY A 134 -35.32 -119.81 43.52
N TYR A 135 -34.37 -119.21 44.23
CA TYR A 135 -34.58 -118.60 45.54
C TYR A 135 -34.94 -117.13 45.38
N LEU A 136 -35.94 -116.66 46.13
CA LEU A 136 -36.31 -115.26 46.24
C LEU A 136 -36.33 -114.85 47.70
N LEU A 137 -35.40 -114.00 48.09
CA LEU A 137 -35.33 -113.39 49.41
C LEU A 137 -35.92 -111.99 49.29
N ASN A 138 -36.97 -111.69 50.05
CA ASN A 138 -37.61 -110.38 50.04
C ASN A 138 -37.50 -109.72 51.41
N ALA A 139 -37.36 -108.40 51.39
CA ALA A 139 -37.59 -107.54 52.52
C ALA A 139 -38.54 -106.42 52.12
N TYR A 140 -39.42 -106.04 53.04
CA TYR A 140 -40.22 -104.82 52.92
C TYR A 140 -40.41 -104.18 54.29
N LEU A 141 -40.56 -102.85 54.27
CA LEU A 141 -40.82 -102.04 55.44
C LEU A 141 -42.29 -101.62 55.41
N TRP A 142 -42.92 -101.61 56.58
CA TRP A 142 -44.30 -101.14 56.73
C TRP A 142 -44.46 -100.46 58.09
N ASN A 143 -45.38 -99.52 58.19
CA ASN A 143 -45.65 -98.80 59.42
C ASN A 143 -46.74 -99.52 60.20
N ASP A 144 -46.47 -99.86 61.45
CA ASP A 144 -47.50 -100.45 62.29
C ASP A 144 -48.58 -99.39 62.61
N PRO A 145 -49.83 -99.54 62.13
CA PRO A 145 -50.87 -98.52 62.29
C PRO A 145 -51.20 -98.24 63.76
N GLY A 146 -50.92 -99.19 64.66
CA GLY A 146 -51.19 -99.06 66.08
C GLY A 146 -50.07 -98.37 66.88
N THR A 147 -48.83 -98.37 66.38
CA THR A 147 -47.67 -97.84 67.12
C THR A 147 -46.88 -96.75 66.40
N GLY A 148 -47.13 -96.55 65.11
CA GLY A 148 -46.39 -95.60 64.26
C GLY A 148 -44.91 -95.95 64.06
N LYS A 149 -44.46 -97.12 64.52
CA LYS A 149 -43.08 -97.58 64.34
C LYS A 149 -42.94 -98.37 63.04
N VAL A 150 -41.85 -98.11 62.31
CA VAL A 150 -41.45 -98.89 61.13
C VAL A 150 -41.10 -100.31 61.56
N LYS A 151 -41.88 -101.29 61.08
CA LYS A 151 -41.58 -102.73 61.20
C LYS A 151 -41.00 -103.24 59.88
N GLN A 152 -40.32 -104.37 59.97
CA GLN A 152 -39.68 -105.03 58.83
C GLN A 152 -40.19 -106.46 58.71
N THR A 153 -40.51 -106.88 57.50
CA THR A 153 -40.82 -108.27 57.17
C THR A 153 -39.72 -108.83 56.30
N LYS A 154 -39.29 -110.05 56.59
CA LYS A 154 -38.30 -110.81 55.83
C LYS A 154 -38.96 -112.11 55.37
N GLU A 155 -38.93 -112.39 54.07
CA GLU A 155 -39.48 -113.62 53.50
C GLU A 155 -38.43 -114.32 52.64
N ILE A 156 -38.49 -115.64 52.59
CA ILE A 156 -37.79 -116.46 51.59
C ILE A 156 -38.81 -117.35 50.89
N LYS A 157 -38.76 -117.39 49.56
CA LYS A 157 -39.60 -118.25 48.71
C LYS A 157 -38.67 -119.11 47.85
N THR A 158 -39.01 -120.39 47.71
CA THR A 158 -38.25 -121.36 46.91
C THR A 158 -39.04 -121.76 45.66
N GLY A 159 -38.33 -122.10 44.58
CA GLY A 159 -38.93 -122.48 43.29
C GLY A 159 -39.52 -121.30 42.48
N VAL A 160 -39.13 -120.06 42.76
CA VAL A 160 -39.64 -118.86 42.07
C VAL A 160 -38.80 -118.58 40.83
N ASN A 161 -39.44 -118.52 39.65
CA ASN A 161 -38.77 -118.12 38.41
C ASN A 161 -39.09 -116.66 38.05
N ASN A 162 -38.15 -115.76 38.35
CA ASN A 162 -38.23 -114.34 37.98
C ASN A 162 -37.43 -113.97 36.72
N THR A 163 -36.79 -114.93 36.05
CA THR A 163 -35.88 -114.67 34.93
C THR A 163 -36.56 -114.03 33.70
N SER A 164 -37.90 -114.05 33.64
CA SER A 164 -38.68 -113.39 32.59
C SER A 164 -39.25 -112.01 33.00
N LYS A 165 -38.95 -111.51 34.19
CA LYS A 165 -39.42 -110.19 34.65
C LYS A 165 -38.57 -109.08 34.05
N ASP A 166 -39.19 -107.94 33.75
CA ASP A 166 -38.51 -106.78 33.13
C ASP A 166 -37.31 -106.31 33.94
N TRP A 167 -37.46 -106.13 35.25
CA TRP A 167 -36.35 -105.76 36.14
C TRP A 167 -35.24 -106.81 36.18
N TYR A 168 -35.55 -108.09 35.97
CA TYR A 168 -34.54 -109.14 35.94
C TYR A 168 -33.81 -109.10 34.61
N THR A 169 -34.51 -109.07 33.49
CA THR A 169 -33.92 -109.14 32.14
C THR A 169 -33.16 -107.88 31.73
N LYS A 170 -33.68 -106.69 32.07
CA LYS A 170 -33.08 -105.40 31.64
C LYS A 170 -31.71 -105.14 32.26
N CYS A 171 -31.43 -105.66 33.46
CA CYS A 171 -30.12 -105.48 34.11
C CYS A 171 -29.08 -106.52 33.70
N ILE A 172 -29.45 -107.62 33.02
CA ILE A 172 -28.50 -108.65 32.60
C ILE A 172 -27.64 -108.12 31.46
N GLY A 173 -26.32 -108.09 31.66
CA GLY A 173 -25.36 -107.58 30.68
C GLY A 173 -25.46 -106.07 30.42
N SER A 174 -26.17 -105.30 31.25
CA SER A 174 -26.22 -103.86 31.11
C SER A 174 -24.85 -103.24 31.39
N LYS A 175 -24.44 -102.28 30.56
CA LYS A 175 -23.18 -101.56 30.75
C LYS A 175 -23.38 -100.43 31.76
N LYS A 176 -22.32 -100.11 32.49
CA LYS A 176 -22.23 -98.93 33.34
C LYS A 176 -22.55 -97.65 32.54
N ARG A 177 -23.47 -96.81 33.04
CA ARG A 177 -23.85 -95.51 32.45
C ARG A 177 -23.81 -94.43 33.53
N ALA A 178 -23.23 -93.27 33.25
CA ALA A 178 -23.08 -92.16 34.21
C ALA A 178 -22.66 -92.59 35.64
N ASN A 179 -21.67 -93.49 35.72
CA ASN A 179 -21.19 -94.11 36.96
C ASN A 179 -22.09 -95.11 37.71
N ILE A 180 -23.28 -95.41 37.19
CA ILE A 180 -24.24 -96.36 37.77
C ILE A 180 -24.18 -97.70 37.03
N TYR A 181 -24.15 -98.80 37.79
CA TYR A 181 -24.22 -100.18 37.26
C TYR A 181 -25.64 -100.75 37.26
N ALA A 182 -26.54 -100.17 38.07
CA ALA A 182 -27.93 -100.58 38.11
C ALA A 182 -28.71 -100.10 36.87
N THR A 183 -29.81 -100.78 36.58
CA THR A 183 -30.75 -100.44 35.53
C THR A 183 -32.12 -100.17 36.14
N PHE A 184 -32.84 -99.23 35.54
CA PHE A 184 -34.14 -98.76 35.99
C PHE A 184 -35.23 -99.25 35.03
N THR A 185 -36.36 -99.67 35.59
CA THR A 185 -37.55 -100.00 34.80
C THR A 185 -38.37 -98.75 34.52
N GLU A 186 -39.22 -98.81 33.49
CA GLU A 186 -40.30 -97.83 33.34
C GLU A 186 -41.28 -97.96 34.51
N PRO A 187 -41.92 -96.86 34.93
CA PRO A 187 -42.83 -96.92 36.06
C PRO A 187 -44.05 -97.77 35.71
N TYR A 188 -44.33 -98.76 36.55
CA TYR A 188 -45.46 -99.67 36.40
C TYR A 188 -46.31 -99.69 37.66
N THR A 189 -47.58 -100.09 37.52
CA THR A 189 -48.49 -100.19 38.66
C THR A 189 -48.12 -101.37 39.54
N ASP A 190 -47.92 -101.13 40.84
CA ASP A 190 -47.66 -102.23 41.78
C ASP A 190 -48.92 -103.05 42.00
N THR A 191 -48.84 -104.33 41.63
CA THR A 191 -49.93 -105.28 41.78
C THR A 191 -49.94 -105.96 43.15
N GLN A 192 -48.96 -105.70 44.02
CA GLN A 192 -48.91 -106.28 45.37
C GLN A 192 -49.50 -105.30 46.38
N SER A 193 -50.63 -105.68 46.99
CA SER A 193 -51.28 -104.87 48.02
C SER A 193 -50.48 -104.93 49.32
N GLN A 194 -49.94 -103.79 49.77
CA GLN A 194 -49.40 -103.60 51.11
C GLN A 194 -50.32 -102.69 51.93
N THR A 195 -50.39 -102.88 53.25
CA THR A 195 -51.38 -102.24 54.15
C THR A 195 -51.32 -100.72 54.19
N ASP A 196 -50.18 -100.11 53.86
CA ASP A 196 -49.95 -98.67 54.00
C ASP A 196 -49.78 -97.94 52.66
N ARG A 197 -50.15 -98.58 51.54
CA ARG A 197 -50.03 -97.96 50.21
C ARG A 197 -51.29 -98.14 49.36
N PRO A 198 -51.79 -97.06 48.71
CA PRO A 198 -52.98 -97.17 47.86
C PRO A 198 -52.75 -98.18 46.73
N ALA A 199 -53.71 -99.09 46.54
CA ALA A 199 -53.73 -99.98 45.38
C ALA A 199 -53.74 -99.14 44.10
N GLY A 200 -52.81 -99.42 43.18
CA GLY A 200 -52.65 -98.64 41.95
C GLY A 200 -51.44 -97.69 41.92
N SER A 201 -50.64 -97.61 43.00
CA SER A 201 -49.44 -96.76 43.05
C SER A 201 -48.38 -97.18 42.02
N LYS A 202 -47.76 -96.19 41.36
CA LYS A 202 -46.67 -96.43 40.39
C LYS A 202 -45.36 -96.67 41.12
N ILE A 203 -44.61 -97.67 40.67
CA ILE A 203 -43.25 -97.97 41.15
C ILE A 203 -42.29 -98.10 40.01
N MET A 204 -41.03 -97.86 40.30
CA MET A 204 -39.92 -98.21 39.45
C MET A 204 -38.98 -99.15 40.20
N THR A 205 -38.50 -100.18 39.53
CA THR A 205 -37.46 -101.06 40.07
C THR A 205 -36.08 -100.58 39.64
N VAL A 206 -35.19 -100.45 40.61
CA VAL A 206 -33.74 -100.36 40.43
C VAL A 206 -33.17 -101.77 40.58
N SER A 207 -32.42 -102.25 39.60
CA SER A 207 -31.96 -103.65 39.58
C SER A 207 -30.55 -103.79 39.05
N GLN A 208 -29.79 -104.73 39.61
CA GLN A 208 -28.42 -105.01 39.19
C GLN A 208 -28.13 -106.51 39.23
N GLU A 209 -27.49 -106.99 38.16
CA GLU A 209 -27.02 -108.36 38.07
C GLU A 209 -25.87 -108.65 39.05
N ILE A 210 -25.80 -109.90 39.52
CA ILE A 210 -24.73 -110.40 40.37
C ILE A 210 -23.93 -111.42 39.59
N LYS A 211 -22.61 -111.20 39.51
CA LYS A 211 -21.69 -112.08 38.79
C LYS A 211 -20.64 -112.69 39.72
N ILE A 212 -20.36 -113.97 39.47
CA ILE A 212 -19.17 -114.67 39.95
C ILE A 212 -18.43 -115.18 38.71
N ASN A 213 -17.15 -114.80 38.54
CA ASN A 213 -16.33 -115.21 37.39
C ASN A 213 -17.04 -115.00 36.03
N ASP A 214 -17.67 -113.84 35.86
CA ASP A 214 -18.47 -113.43 34.68
C ASP A 214 -19.75 -114.24 34.39
N GLU A 215 -20.12 -115.22 35.21
CA GLU A 215 -21.42 -115.88 35.13
C GLU A 215 -22.44 -115.20 36.06
N VAL A 216 -23.65 -114.94 35.54
CA VAL A 216 -24.73 -114.36 36.34
C VAL A 216 -25.36 -115.41 37.24
N VAL A 217 -25.31 -115.15 38.54
CA VAL A 217 -25.83 -116.05 39.58
C VAL A 217 -27.16 -115.58 40.15
N GLY A 218 -27.50 -114.30 40.01
CA GLY A 218 -28.78 -113.74 40.44
C GLY A 218 -28.88 -112.24 40.19
N VAL A 219 -29.97 -111.63 40.66
CA VAL A 219 -30.25 -110.19 40.53
C VAL A 219 -30.74 -109.66 41.87
N VAL A 220 -30.23 -108.51 42.27
CA VAL A 220 -30.82 -107.71 43.36
C VAL A 220 -31.69 -106.63 42.73
N GLY A 221 -32.93 -106.53 43.19
CA GLY A 221 -33.87 -105.49 42.82
C GLY A 221 -34.36 -104.73 44.04
N MET A 222 -34.68 -103.46 43.86
CA MET A 222 -35.36 -102.63 44.84
C MET A 222 -36.43 -101.81 44.13
N ASP A 223 -37.67 -101.97 44.56
CA ASP A 223 -38.79 -101.17 44.07
C ASP A 223 -38.84 -99.87 44.88
N ILE A 224 -38.92 -98.75 44.15
CA ILE A 224 -38.97 -97.38 44.67
C ILE A 224 -40.29 -96.75 44.27
N ASP A 225 -40.87 -95.95 45.17
CA ASP A 225 -42.08 -95.20 44.87
C ASP A 225 -41.82 -94.12 43.81
N PHE A 226 -42.60 -94.14 42.73
CA PHE A 226 -42.37 -93.21 41.63
C PHE A 226 -42.88 -91.78 41.92
N SER A 227 -43.67 -91.60 42.99
CA SER A 227 -44.18 -90.28 43.39
C SER A 227 -43.08 -89.25 43.63
N THR A 228 -41.90 -89.66 44.10
CA THR A 228 -40.77 -88.75 44.32
C THR A 228 -40.22 -88.19 43.01
N VAL A 229 -40.13 -89.01 41.97
CA VAL A 229 -39.76 -88.56 40.62
C VAL A 229 -40.86 -87.67 40.04
N GLU A 230 -42.13 -88.03 40.27
CA GLU A 230 -43.27 -87.25 39.79
C GLU A 230 -43.31 -85.85 40.39
N GLU A 231 -43.13 -85.74 41.71
CA GLU A 231 -43.09 -84.47 42.44
C GLU A 231 -41.86 -83.64 42.09
N TYR A 232 -40.69 -84.28 41.91
CA TYR A 232 -39.47 -83.59 41.48
C TYR A 232 -39.68 -82.88 40.15
N VAL A 233 -40.19 -83.59 39.13
CA VAL A 233 -40.39 -83.02 37.79
C VAL A 233 -41.51 -81.96 37.79
N LYS A 234 -42.60 -82.18 38.53
CA LYS A 234 -43.71 -81.20 38.65
C LYS A 234 -43.28 -79.87 39.26
N ASN A 235 -42.33 -79.90 40.19
CA ASN A 235 -41.84 -78.72 40.88
C ASN A 235 -40.78 -77.93 40.09
N ILE A 236 -40.32 -78.44 38.94
CA ILE A 236 -39.42 -77.67 38.06
C ILE A 236 -40.25 -76.59 37.35
N SER A 237 -40.02 -75.34 37.76
CA SER A 237 -40.58 -74.17 37.11
C SER A 237 -39.54 -73.53 36.18
N LEU A 238 -39.95 -73.22 34.96
CA LEU A 238 -39.11 -72.51 34.00
C LEU A 238 -39.60 -71.06 33.87
N MET A 239 -38.82 -70.13 34.42
CA MET A 239 -39.20 -68.70 34.49
C MET A 239 -40.58 -68.52 35.17
N ASN A 240 -41.44 -67.60 34.70
CA ASN A 240 -42.76 -67.39 35.34
C ASN A 240 -43.88 -68.25 34.74
N THR A 241 -43.76 -68.68 33.48
CA THR A 241 -44.87 -69.33 32.75
C THR A 241 -44.56 -70.72 32.23
N GLY A 242 -43.32 -71.18 32.35
CA GLY A 242 -42.88 -72.44 31.81
C GLY A 242 -42.86 -73.59 32.81
N TYR A 243 -42.93 -74.80 32.27
CA TYR A 243 -43.03 -76.06 33.01
C TYR A 243 -42.25 -77.16 32.30
N VAL A 244 -41.99 -78.26 33.01
CA VAL A 244 -41.23 -79.41 32.51
C VAL A 244 -42.08 -80.68 32.53
N LEU A 245 -41.93 -81.50 31.49
CA LEU A 245 -42.49 -82.84 31.35
C LEU A 245 -41.35 -83.86 31.34
N LEU A 246 -41.59 -85.05 31.89
CA LEU A 246 -40.69 -86.20 31.74
C LEU A 246 -41.30 -87.18 30.76
N VAL A 247 -40.55 -87.57 29.74
CA VAL A 247 -41.04 -88.44 28.66
C VAL A 247 -40.12 -89.64 28.44
N ASP A 248 -40.69 -90.76 28.02
CA ASP A 248 -39.93 -91.98 27.72
C ASP A 248 -39.21 -91.88 26.37
N GLY A 249 -38.39 -92.90 26.04
CA GLY A 249 -37.67 -92.96 24.76
C GLY A 249 -38.56 -93.07 23.52
N SER A 250 -39.86 -93.34 23.68
CA SER A 250 -40.85 -93.37 22.59
C SER A 250 -41.66 -92.06 22.49
N GLY A 251 -41.43 -91.11 23.40
CA GLY A 251 -42.11 -89.82 23.44
C GLY A 251 -43.44 -89.84 24.18
N ASN A 252 -43.74 -90.85 25.00
CA ASN A 252 -44.91 -90.85 25.88
C ASN A 252 -44.60 -90.10 27.16
N ILE A 253 -45.59 -89.37 27.68
CA ILE A 253 -45.42 -88.60 28.92
C ILE A 253 -45.45 -89.56 30.12
N ILE A 254 -44.34 -89.61 30.86
CA ILE A 254 -44.17 -90.36 32.10
C ILE A 254 -44.67 -89.53 33.29
N VAL A 255 -44.25 -88.26 33.34
CA VAL A 255 -44.71 -87.26 34.31
C VAL A 255 -45.27 -86.06 33.55
N ASP A 256 -46.55 -85.80 33.78
CA ASP A 256 -47.24 -84.61 33.28
C ASP A 256 -47.23 -83.50 34.35
N ASN A 257 -47.16 -82.24 33.91
CA ASN A 257 -47.19 -81.08 34.79
C ASN A 257 -48.59 -80.47 34.81
N ASP A 258 -49.07 -79.99 35.95
CA ASP A 258 -50.41 -79.40 36.06
C ASP A 258 -50.58 -78.12 35.21
N ALA A 259 -49.46 -77.45 34.88
CA ALA A 259 -49.43 -76.31 33.98
C ALA A 259 -49.46 -76.69 32.49
N ASN A 260 -49.41 -77.98 32.15
CA ASN A 260 -49.39 -78.45 30.78
C ASN A 260 -50.74 -78.25 30.08
N ASP A 261 -50.77 -77.27 29.18
CA ASP A 261 -51.87 -76.99 28.25
C ASP A 261 -51.46 -77.19 26.78
N ALA A 262 -50.22 -77.63 26.53
CA ALA A 262 -49.64 -77.70 25.20
C ALA A 262 -49.85 -79.07 24.53
N VAL A 263 -49.67 -80.16 25.28
CA VAL A 263 -49.68 -81.53 24.73
C VAL A 263 -50.40 -82.50 25.65
N GLN A 264 -51.06 -83.52 25.09
CA GLN A 264 -51.76 -84.54 25.86
C GLN A 264 -51.23 -85.93 25.50
N GLY A 265 -50.77 -86.68 26.51
CA GLY A 265 -50.34 -88.08 26.39
C GLY A 265 -48.96 -88.31 25.76
N SER A 266 -48.61 -87.62 24.67
CA SER A 266 -47.31 -87.80 23.97
C SER A 266 -46.79 -86.51 23.33
N VAL A 267 -45.47 -86.37 23.32
CA VAL A 267 -44.73 -85.29 22.64
C VAL A 267 -44.24 -85.67 21.24
N SER A 268 -44.52 -86.90 20.79
CA SER A 268 -43.98 -87.45 19.53
C SER A 268 -44.37 -86.67 18.26
N ASN A 269 -45.49 -85.94 18.31
CA ASN A 269 -45.98 -85.12 17.19
C ASN A 269 -45.35 -83.71 17.14
N LEU A 270 -44.53 -83.34 18.14
CA LEU A 270 -43.85 -82.05 18.16
C LEU A 270 -42.63 -82.09 17.22
N LYS A 271 -42.42 -80.99 16.49
CA LYS A 271 -41.25 -80.81 15.64
C LYS A 271 -39.96 -80.97 16.43
N CYS A 272 -39.92 -80.41 17.64
CA CYS A 272 -38.78 -80.55 18.55
C CYS A 272 -38.41 -82.02 18.85
N TRP A 273 -39.37 -82.94 18.82
CA TRP A 273 -39.13 -84.36 19.06
C TRP A 273 -38.51 -85.05 17.84
N SER A 274 -38.94 -84.70 16.63
CA SER A 274 -38.38 -85.24 15.38
C SER A 274 -36.96 -84.75 15.07
N GLU A 275 -36.58 -83.59 15.61
CA GLU A 275 -35.29 -82.95 15.36
C GLU A 275 -34.31 -83.09 16.54
N ALA A 276 -34.78 -83.51 17.73
CA ALA A 276 -33.91 -83.77 18.87
C ALA A 276 -32.95 -84.93 18.58
N SER A 277 -31.65 -84.64 18.56
CA SER A 277 -30.59 -85.65 18.51
C SER A 277 -30.59 -86.51 19.78
N ASP A 278 -30.09 -87.74 19.67
CA ASP A 278 -29.85 -88.62 20.83
C ASP A 278 -28.53 -88.29 21.57
N ASP A 279 -27.91 -87.17 21.22
CA ASP A 279 -26.77 -86.60 21.95
C ASP A 279 -27.27 -85.87 23.21
N ASN A 280 -26.56 -86.01 24.33
CA ASN A 280 -26.96 -85.48 25.65
C ASN A 280 -26.83 -83.94 25.77
N GLU A 281 -26.87 -83.21 24.65
CA GLU A 281 -26.89 -81.75 24.64
C GLU A 281 -28.33 -81.23 24.59
N ALA A 282 -28.61 -80.19 25.38
CA ALA A 282 -29.90 -79.50 25.33
C ALA A 282 -30.13 -78.92 23.94
N VAL A 283 -31.23 -79.33 23.29
CA VAL A 283 -31.65 -78.75 22.02
C VAL A 283 -32.94 -77.97 22.22
N SER A 284 -32.93 -76.72 21.77
CA SER A 284 -34.05 -75.82 21.94
C SER A 284 -34.65 -75.37 20.61
N TYR A 285 -35.96 -75.27 20.57
CA TYR A 285 -36.75 -74.94 19.39
C TYR A 285 -37.81 -73.91 19.72
N GLU A 286 -38.11 -73.04 18.77
CA GLU A 286 -39.36 -72.28 18.79
C GLU A 286 -40.41 -73.03 17.99
N GLU A 287 -41.50 -73.40 18.65
CA GLU A 287 -42.58 -74.15 18.03
C GLU A 287 -43.94 -73.55 18.40
N LYS A 288 -44.87 -73.64 17.46
CA LYS A 288 -46.23 -73.16 17.67
C LYS A 288 -47.15 -74.34 18.00
N ILE A 289 -47.52 -74.44 19.27
CA ILE A 289 -48.36 -75.53 19.80
C ILE A 289 -49.72 -74.92 20.17
N ASN A 290 -50.83 -75.50 19.70
CA ASN A 290 -52.20 -75.02 19.95
C ASN A 290 -52.42 -73.52 19.70
N GLY A 291 -51.74 -72.94 18.70
CA GLY A 291 -51.86 -71.52 18.34
C GLY A 291 -51.01 -70.56 19.17
N LYS A 292 -50.32 -71.04 20.22
CA LYS A 292 -49.39 -70.28 21.06
C LYS A 292 -47.96 -70.61 20.66
N ASN A 293 -47.06 -69.62 20.73
CA ASN A 293 -45.64 -69.85 20.50
C ASN A 293 -44.99 -70.29 21.82
N TYR A 294 -44.35 -71.44 21.78
CA TYR A 294 -43.54 -71.98 22.86
C TYR A 294 -42.08 -72.03 22.45
N TYR A 295 -41.22 -71.74 23.41
CA TYR A 295 -39.83 -72.14 23.39
C TYR A 295 -39.74 -73.48 24.10
N VAL A 296 -39.32 -74.51 23.37
CA VAL A 296 -39.27 -75.91 23.85
C VAL A 296 -37.82 -76.34 23.92
N THR A 297 -37.36 -76.79 25.08
CA THR A 297 -36.01 -77.33 25.28
C THR A 297 -36.11 -78.79 25.67
N VAL A 298 -35.38 -79.65 24.96
CA VAL A 298 -35.37 -81.10 25.18
C VAL A 298 -33.97 -81.51 25.63
N LEU A 299 -33.90 -82.32 26.69
CA LEU A 299 -32.65 -82.82 27.25
C LEU A 299 -32.82 -84.30 27.60
N GLN A 300 -31.86 -85.14 27.23
CA GLN A 300 -31.92 -86.59 27.45
C GLN A 300 -31.08 -87.02 28.67
N ASP A 301 -31.65 -87.89 29.50
CA ASP A 301 -30.96 -88.55 30.58
C ASP A 301 -30.13 -89.74 30.08
N GLU A 302 -28.84 -89.76 30.41
CA GLU A 302 -27.91 -90.84 30.05
C GLU A 302 -28.20 -92.17 30.75
N ILE A 303 -28.82 -92.14 31.93
CA ILE A 303 -29.01 -93.32 32.77
C ILE A 303 -30.22 -94.13 32.27
N THR A 304 -31.38 -93.49 32.21
CA THR A 304 -32.67 -94.11 31.87
C THR A 304 -33.01 -94.01 30.38
N GLY A 305 -32.46 -93.02 29.67
CA GLY A 305 -32.88 -92.66 28.32
C GLY A 305 -34.16 -91.83 28.25
N TRP A 306 -34.72 -91.41 29.40
CA TRP A 306 -35.87 -90.50 29.45
C TRP A 306 -35.44 -89.08 29.06
N LYS A 307 -36.37 -88.28 28.52
CA LYS A 307 -36.09 -86.89 28.16
C LYS A 307 -36.89 -85.94 29.06
N LEU A 308 -36.25 -84.88 29.53
CA LEU A 308 -36.91 -83.72 30.11
C LEU A 308 -37.28 -82.76 28.98
N VAL A 309 -38.55 -82.38 28.90
CA VAL A 309 -39.07 -81.45 27.91
C VAL A 309 -39.61 -80.23 28.63
N GLY A 310 -38.87 -79.12 28.57
CA GLY A 310 -39.32 -77.85 29.12
C GLY A 310 -40.00 -76.98 28.09
N LEU A 311 -41.13 -76.37 28.44
CA LEU A 311 -41.91 -75.49 27.57
C LEU A 311 -42.11 -74.13 28.22
N ILE A 312 -41.84 -73.04 27.49
CA ILE A 312 -42.03 -71.64 27.94
C ILE A 312 -42.84 -70.87 26.90
N GLN A 313 -43.89 -70.13 27.29
CA GLN A 313 -44.70 -69.37 26.34
C GLN A 313 -44.10 -67.99 26.02
N SER A 314 -43.54 -67.80 24.81
CA SER A 314 -42.67 -66.66 24.45
C SER A 314 -43.30 -65.26 24.54
N ARG A 315 -44.64 -65.14 24.50
CA ARG A 315 -45.32 -63.83 24.39
C ARG A 315 -45.78 -63.25 25.73
N VAL A 316 -45.96 -64.08 26.75
CA VAL A 316 -46.51 -63.64 28.05
C VAL A 316 -45.40 -63.12 28.95
N GLU A 317 -44.23 -63.77 28.93
CA GLU A 317 -43.04 -63.40 29.72
C GLU A 317 -42.52 -61.97 29.37
N ASN A 318 -42.68 -61.55 28.11
CA ASN A 318 -42.14 -60.28 27.61
C ASN A 318 -43.08 -59.06 27.76
N ALA A 319 -44.35 -59.25 28.12
CA ALA A 319 -45.36 -58.18 28.05
C ALA A 319 -45.32 -57.20 29.24
N SER A 320 -44.87 -57.63 30.42
CA SER A 320 -44.76 -56.80 31.63
C SER A 320 -43.47 -55.97 31.63
N SER A 321 -42.35 -56.54 31.18
CA SER A 321 -41.04 -55.87 31.12
C SER A 321 -40.95 -54.82 30.00
N GLN A 322 -41.66 -54.99 28.88
CA GLN A 322 -41.68 -53.99 27.79
C GLN A 322 -42.42 -52.70 28.16
N LYS A 323 -43.55 -52.79 28.89
CA LYS A 323 -44.35 -51.59 29.23
C LYS A 323 -43.67 -50.69 30.25
N ALA A 324 -42.97 -51.25 31.24
CA ALA A 324 -42.24 -50.48 32.23
C ALA A 324 -41.05 -49.72 31.62
N LEU A 325 -40.35 -50.33 30.66
CA LEU A 325 -39.20 -49.73 29.97
C LEU A 325 -39.61 -48.64 28.99
N LEU A 326 -40.69 -48.84 28.22
CA LEU A 326 -41.21 -47.83 27.28
C LEU A 326 -41.62 -46.54 27.99
N ASN A 327 -42.24 -46.61 29.17
CA ASN A 327 -42.58 -45.42 29.96
C ASN A 327 -41.34 -44.64 30.43
N THR A 328 -40.28 -45.33 30.87
CA THR A 328 -39.03 -44.68 31.26
C THR A 328 -38.35 -43.99 30.07
N VAL A 329 -38.35 -44.62 28.89
CA VAL A 329 -37.79 -44.04 27.66
C VAL A 329 -38.59 -42.80 27.20
N ILE A 330 -39.92 -42.84 27.27
CA ILE A 330 -40.78 -41.69 26.91
C ILE A 330 -40.56 -40.52 27.87
N ILE A 331 -40.49 -40.77 29.18
CA ILE A 331 -40.23 -39.71 30.18
C ILE A 331 -38.84 -39.10 29.96
N ALA A 332 -37.81 -39.92 29.74
CA ALA A 332 -36.46 -39.45 29.45
C ALA A 332 -36.41 -38.62 28.14
N ALA A 333 -37.15 -39.02 27.11
CA ALA A 333 -37.26 -38.28 25.86
C ALA A 333 -37.95 -36.91 26.05
N VAL A 334 -39.04 -36.85 26.83
CA VAL A 334 -39.73 -35.58 27.12
C VAL A 334 -38.85 -34.63 27.93
N VAL A 335 -38.15 -35.13 28.96
CA VAL A 335 -37.21 -34.32 29.75
C VAL A 335 -36.03 -33.83 28.91
N GLY A 336 -35.46 -34.71 28.08
CA GLY A 336 -34.42 -34.33 27.11
C GLY A 336 -34.89 -33.27 26.12
N ALA A 337 -36.14 -33.34 25.66
CA ALA A 337 -36.72 -32.37 24.73
C ALA A 337 -36.90 -31.00 25.39
N LEU A 338 -37.37 -30.96 26.64
CA LEU A 338 -37.52 -29.72 27.39
C LEU A 338 -36.16 -29.05 27.65
N ILE A 339 -35.15 -29.81 28.07
CA ILE A 339 -33.80 -29.29 28.32
C ILE A 339 -33.16 -28.83 27.02
N GLY A 340 -33.22 -29.64 25.96
CA GLY A 340 -32.68 -29.28 24.65
C GLY A 340 -33.33 -28.03 24.06
N THR A 341 -34.65 -27.88 24.23
CA THR A 341 -35.40 -26.68 23.82
C THR A 341 -34.96 -25.45 24.61
N ALA A 342 -34.78 -25.57 25.93
CA ALA A 342 -34.33 -24.47 26.77
C ALA A 342 -32.91 -24.00 26.38
N ILE A 343 -31.98 -24.93 26.14
CA ILE A 343 -30.61 -24.63 25.68
C ILE A 343 -30.65 -23.97 24.30
N ALA A 344 -31.44 -24.51 23.36
CA ALA A 344 -31.59 -23.96 22.01
C ALA A 344 -32.11 -22.51 22.04
N ILE A 345 -33.11 -22.23 22.89
CA ILE A 345 -33.64 -20.88 23.07
C ILE A 345 -32.57 -19.96 23.67
N PHE A 346 -31.84 -20.40 24.70
CA PHE A 346 -30.79 -19.62 25.34
C PHE A 346 -29.66 -19.24 24.36
N VAL A 347 -29.15 -20.21 23.60
CA VAL A 347 -28.10 -19.98 22.59
C VAL A 347 -28.60 -19.05 21.47
N ALA A 348 -29.81 -19.29 20.96
CA ALA A 348 -30.39 -18.44 19.91
C ALA A 348 -30.62 -16.99 20.37
N PHE A 349 -31.03 -16.78 21.63
CA PHE A 349 -31.15 -15.44 22.20
C PHE A 349 -29.80 -14.75 22.43
N SER A 350 -28.79 -15.50 22.89
CA SER A 350 -27.42 -15.00 23.09
C SER A 350 -26.80 -14.49 21.78
N ILE A 351 -26.88 -15.30 20.70
CA ILE A 351 -26.39 -14.92 19.37
C ILE A 351 -27.18 -13.74 18.79
N ALA A 352 -28.51 -13.78 18.87
CA ALA A 352 -29.35 -12.71 18.33
C ALA A 352 -29.13 -11.37 19.05
N LYS A 353 -28.85 -11.38 20.37
CA LYS A 353 -28.53 -10.17 21.15
C LYS A 353 -27.20 -9.57 20.70
N ALA A 354 -26.17 -10.38 20.51
CA ALA A 354 -24.85 -9.93 20.05
C ALA A 354 -24.92 -9.33 18.63
N ILE A 355 -25.58 -10.02 17.69
CA ILE A 355 -25.80 -9.50 16.32
C ILE A 355 -26.58 -8.18 16.33
N LYS A 356 -27.59 -8.04 17.20
CA LYS A 356 -28.36 -6.79 17.31
C LYS A 356 -27.53 -5.63 17.88
N LYS A 357 -26.57 -5.90 18.76
CA LYS A 357 -25.61 -4.90 19.27
C LYS A 357 -24.69 -4.42 18.15
N ILE A 358 -24.11 -5.35 17.37
CA ILE A 358 -23.30 -5.05 16.18
C ILE A 358 -24.12 -4.25 15.15
N GLN A 359 -25.36 -4.68 14.86
CA GLN A 359 -26.25 -3.98 13.93
C GLN A 359 -26.51 -2.54 14.39
N GLY A 360 -26.81 -2.32 15.67
CA GLY A 360 -27.07 -0.99 16.22
C GLY A 360 -25.83 -0.09 16.18
N ALA A 361 -24.65 -0.63 16.47
CA ALA A 361 -23.39 0.10 16.36
C ALA A 361 -23.07 0.45 14.89
N THR A 362 -23.27 -0.50 13.97
CA THR A 362 -23.11 -0.28 12.53
C THR A 362 -24.09 0.76 12.00
N GLU A 363 -25.34 0.78 12.49
CA GLU A 363 -26.34 1.80 12.13
C GLU A 363 -25.90 3.20 12.58
N LYS A 364 -25.29 3.34 13.76
CA LYS A 364 -24.74 4.62 14.23
C LYS A 364 -23.58 5.09 13.34
N ILE A 365 -22.63 4.22 13.00
CA ILE A 365 -21.55 4.55 12.05
C ILE A 365 -22.10 4.95 10.69
N SER A 366 -23.13 4.27 10.19
CA SER A 366 -23.76 4.63 8.90
C SER A 366 -24.39 6.02 8.89
N LYS A 367 -24.65 6.59 10.07
CA LYS A 367 -25.15 7.96 10.26
C LYS A 367 -24.03 8.97 10.58
N GLY A 368 -22.77 8.52 10.58
CA GLY A 368 -21.59 9.35 10.81
C GLY A 368 -21.05 9.35 12.24
N ASP A 369 -21.63 8.59 13.17
CA ASP A 369 -21.15 8.53 14.56
C ASP A 369 -20.00 7.51 14.69
N LEU A 370 -18.77 8.01 14.73
CA LEU A 370 -17.53 7.25 14.89
C LEU A 370 -17.05 7.19 16.35
N THR A 371 -17.78 7.77 17.30
CA THR A 371 -17.50 7.64 18.75
C THR A 371 -17.91 6.28 19.32
N VAL A 372 -18.52 5.44 18.48
CA VAL A 372 -19.17 4.20 18.90
C VAL A 372 -18.14 3.13 19.19
N HIS A 373 -18.03 2.77 20.47
CA HIS A 373 -17.21 1.66 20.93
C HIS A 373 -18.09 0.50 21.41
N MET A 374 -17.69 -0.72 21.07
CA MET A 374 -18.35 -1.93 21.53
C MET A 374 -17.50 -2.69 22.54
N ASP A 375 -18.03 -2.89 23.75
CA ASP A 375 -17.35 -3.75 24.74
C ASP A 375 -17.29 -5.20 24.24
N VAL A 376 -16.07 -5.73 24.13
CA VAL A 376 -15.79 -7.12 23.78
C VAL A 376 -15.88 -7.95 25.05
N THR A 377 -17.05 -8.56 25.29
CA THR A 377 -17.31 -9.36 26.49
C THR A 377 -17.36 -10.87 26.21
N ARG A 378 -17.07 -11.29 24.97
CA ARG A 378 -17.12 -12.69 24.52
C ARG A 378 -15.76 -13.12 23.96
N ASN A 379 -15.42 -14.39 24.15
CA ASN A 379 -14.20 -15.02 23.62
C ASN A 379 -14.51 -15.99 22.46
N ASP A 380 -15.50 -15.67 21.64
CA ASP A 380 -15.90 -16.46 20.46
C ASP A 380 -15.84 -15.60 19.19
N GLU A 381 -16.24 -16.15 18.04
CA GLU A 381 -16.20 -15.47 16.74
C GLU A 381 -17.03 -14.18 16.72
N LEU A 382 -18.06 -14.10 17.56
CA LEU A 382 -18.82 -12.86 17.72
C LEU A 382 -17.99 -11.82 18.47
N GLY A 383 -17.26 -12.20 19.52
CA GLY A 383 -16.31 -11.33 20.22
C GLY A 383 -15.20 -10.80 19.31
N GLU A 384 -14.61 -11.65 18.48
CA GLU A 384 -13.63 -11.25 17.47
C GLU A 384 -14.24 -10.27 16.44
N LEU A 385 -15.48 -10.49 16.01
CA LEU A 385 -16.21 -9.56 15.16
C LEU A 385 -16.46 -8.19 15.85
N GLN A 386 -16.68 -8.17 17.18
CA GLN A 386 -16.77 -6.91 17.94
C GLN A 386 -15.42 -6.17 17.96
N ALA A 387 -14.31 -6.89 18.14
CA ALA A 387 -12.96 -6.31 18.12
C ALA A 387 -12.62 -5.74 16.74
N ASN A 388 -12.77 -6.54 15.68
CA ASN A 388 -12.54 -6.10 14.30
C ASN A 388 -13.44 -4.90 13.91
N PHE A 389 -14.67 -4.84 14.44
CA PHE A 389 -15.53 -3.68 14.27
C PHE A 389 -14.91 -2.43 14.91
N ASN A 390 -14.42 -2.51 16.16
CA ASN A 390 -13.76 -1.39 16.83
C ASN A 390 -12.52 -0.92 16.07
N ASP A 391 -11.66 -1.84 15.61
CA ASP A 391 -10.47 -1.52 14.82
C ASP A 391 -10.82 -0.77 13.52
N MET A 392 -11.91 -1.18 12.86
CA MET A 392 -12.44 -0.48 11.69
C MET A 392 -12.92 0.94 12.05
N VAL A 393 -13.63 1.12 13.17
CA VAL A 393 -14.07 2.46 13.62
C VAL A 393 -12.87 3.36 13.87
N GLU A 394 -11.86 2.85 14.56
CA GLU A 394 -10.65 3.59 14.91
C GLU A 394 -9.85 3.97 13.66
N ALA A 395 -9.67 3.04 12.72
CA ALA A 395 -9.02 3.31 11.44
C ALA A 395 -9.77 4.35 10.60
N VAL A 396 -11.11 4.27 10.54
CA VAL A 396 -11.93 5.27 9.82
C VAL A 396 -11.87 6.62 10.53
N SER A 397 -11.94 6.66 11.86
CA SER A 397 -11.81 7.89 12.65
C SER A 397 -10.46 8.56 12.42
N ALA A 398 -9.36 7.80 12.47
CA ALA A 398 -8.01 8.29 12.20
C ALA A 398 -7.88 8.86 10.77
N LEU A 399 -8.44 8.18 9.76
CA LEU A 399 -8.47 8.69 8.39
C LEU A 399 -9.23 10.00 8.27
N ILE A 400 -10.40 10.13 8.91
CA ILE A 400 -11.18 11.37 8.89
C ILE A 400 -10.43 12.50 9.60
N HIS A 401 -9.74 12.22 10.70
CA HIS A 401 -8.86 13.17 11.37
C HIS A 401 -7.72 13.65 10.47
N GLU A 402 -7.00 12.72 9.83
CA GLU A 402 -5.90 13.07 8.94
C GLU A 402 -6.40 13.92 7.77
N VAL A 403 -7.52 13.56 7.15
CA VAL A 403 -8.11 14.32 6.05
C VAL A 403 -8.53 15.73 6.52
N ASN A 404 -9.11 15.88 7.72
CA ASN A 404 -9.45 17.19 8.29
C ASN A 404 -8.22 18.08 8.49
N ASP A 405 -7.11 17.52 8.96
CA ASP A 405 -5.86 18.25 9.14
C ASP A 405 -5.29 18.71 7.80
N LYS A 406 -5.31 17.84 6.76
CA LYS A 406 -4.87 18.21 5.41
C LYS A 406 -5.72 19.32 4.80
N PHE A 407 -7.03 19.40 5.06
CA PHE A 407 -7.85 20.50 4.56
C PHE A 407 -7.47 21.85 5.14
N THR A 408 -7.09 21.91 6.42
CA THR A 408 -6.64 23.15 7.04
C THR A 408 -5.36 23.66 6.37
N VAL A 409 -4.46 22.75 5.98
CA VAL A 409 -3.27 23.09 5.18
C VAL A 409 -3.65 23.61 3.78
N VAL A 410 -4.57 22.93 3.08
CA VAL A 410 -5.03 23.36 1.75
C VAL A 410 -5.66 24.75 1.77
N LEU A 411 -6.49 25.05 2.78
CA LEU A 411 -7.06 26.39 2.98
C LEU A 411 -5.97 27.46 3.13
N GLY A 412 -4.98 27.22 4.00
CA GLY A 412 -3.86 28.16 4.18
C GLY A 412 -2.99 28.33 2.94
N VAL A 413 -2.80 27.28 2.13
CA VAL A 413 -2.11 27.37 0.85
C VAL A 413 -2.91 28.17 -0.17
N ALA A 414 -4.23 27.97 -0.26
CA ALA A 414 -5.10 28.72 -1.17
C ALA A 414 -5.12 30.22 -0.83
N GLU A 415 -5.23 30.59 0.45
CA GLU A 415 -5.12 31.98 0.90
C GLU A 415 -3.77 32.59 0.56
N ASN A 416 -2.67 31.86 0.79
CA ASN A 416 -1.33 32.31 0.41
C ASN A 416 -1.20 32.52 -1.10
N ILE A 417 -1.70 31.61 -1.93
CA ILE A 417 -1.67 31.76 -3.40
C ILE A 417 -2.47 32.99 -3.82
N SER A 418 -3.63 33.24 -3.21
CA SER A 418 -4.41 34.46 -3.47
C SER A 418 -3.63 35.72 -3.12
N GLY A 419 -2.95 35.74 -1.97
CA GLY A 419 -2.09 36.85 -1.55
C GLY A 419 -0.90 37.07 -2.50
N ILE A 420 -0.21 35.99 -2.89
CA ILE A 420 0.90 36.03 -3.85
C ILE A 420 0.42 36.55 -5.21
N SER A 421 -0.75 36.11 -5.68
CA SER A 421 -1.33 36.55 -6.95
C SER A 421 -1.63 38.04 -6.92
N SER A 422 -2.23 38.54 -5.83
CA SER A 422 -2.49 39.97 -5.63
C SER A 422 -1.19 40.80 -5.63
N ASN A 423 -0.19 40.40 -4.85
CA ASN A 423 1.10 41.09 -4.80
C ASN A 423 1.82 41.07 -6.15
N THR A 424 1.72 39.96 -6.89
CA THR A 424 2.33 39.84 -8.22
C THR A 424 1.65 40.79 -9.21
N LYS A 425 0.32 40.94 -9.17
CA LYS A 425 -0.41 41.93 -9.99
C LYS A 425 0.03 43.36 -9.68
N GLU A 426 0.14 43.70 -8.40
CA GLU A 426 0.59 45.04 -7.99
C GLU A 426 2.02 45.32 -8.49
N THR A 427 2.94 44.38 -8.28
CA THR A 427 4.32 44.50 -8.74
C THR A 427 4.40 44.58 -10.27
N THR A 428 3.62 43.77 -10.98
CA THR A 428 3.56 43.77 -12.45
C THR A 428 3.00 45.09 -12.98
N SER A 429 2.00 45.67 -12.30
CA SER A 429 1.48 47.00 -12.62
C SER A 429 2.55 48.09 -12.46
N GLN A 430 3.35 48.02 -11.38
CA GLN A 430 4.49 48.94 -11.21
C GLN A 430 5.55 48.77 -12.30
N VAL A 431 5.85 47.52 -12.71
CA VAL A 431 6.75 47.24 -13.83
C VAL A 431 6.19 47.83 -15.13
N SER A 432 4.88 47.70 -15.38
CA SER A 432 4.21 48.28 -16.55
C SER A 432 4.32 49.82 -16.59
N LEU A 433 4.14 50.49 -15.44
CA LEU A 433 4.33 51.94 -15.35
C LEU A 433 5.80 52.36 -15.56
N ALA A 434 6.74 51.59 -15.01
CA ALA A 434 8.16 51.84 -15.18
C ALA A 434 8.58 51.67 -16.64
N ILE A 435 8.09 50.63 -17.33
CA ILE A 435 8.44 50.38 -18.72
C ILE A 435 7.77 51.37 -19.68
N GLN A 436 6.57 51.89 -19.37
CA GLN A 436 6.00 53.03 -20.10
C GLN A 436 6.89 54.27 -20.01
N SER A 437 7.44 54.56 -18.82
CA SER A 437 8.42 55.65 -18.67
C SER A 437 9.67 55.42 -19.52
N VAL A 438 10.13 54.16 -19.66
CA VAL A 438 11.25 53.80 -20.54
C VAL A 438 10.88 54.02 -22.01
N ALA A 439 9.69 53.60 -22.45
CA ALA A 439 9.22 53.83 -23.83
C ALA A 439 9.14 55.33 -24.16
N GLN A 440 8.59 56.12 -23.23
CA GLN A 440 8.53 57.56 -23.38
C GLN A 440 9.94 58.17 -23.44
N GLY A 441 10.84 57.81 -22.52
CA GLY A 441 12.22 58.28 -22.50
C GLY A 441 12.97 57.92 -23.78
N ALA A 442 12.75 56.72 -24.32
CA ALA A 442 13.32 56.30 -25.60
C ALA A 442 12.81 57.14 -26.78
N THR A 443 11.51 57.46 -26.79
CA THR A 443 10.91 58.34 -27.81
C THR A 443 11.47 59.77 -27.73
N GLU A 444 11.58 60.32 -26.51
CA GLU A 444 12.17 61.64 -26.27
C GLU A 444 13.66 61.67 -26.67
N GLN A 445 14.38 60.57 -26.45
CA GLN A 445 15.78 60.41 -26.86
C GLN A 445 15.92 60.36 -28.38
N ALA A 446 15.03 59.66 -29.10
CA ALA A 446 15.02 59.67 -30.56
C ALA A 446 14.77 61.08 -31.11
N GLN A 447 13.80 61.81 -30.55
CA GLN A 447 13.55 63.21 -30.93
C GLN A 447 14.76 64.11 -30.67
N SER A 448 15.35 64.03 -29.48
CA SER A 448 16.54 64.82 -29.11
C SER A 448 17.74 64.52 -30.02
N THR A 449 17.87 63.28 -30.48
CA THR A 449 18.90 62.85 -31.42
C THR A 449 18.69 63.45 -32.80
N GLN A 450 17.43 63.53 -33.24
CA GLN A 450 17.07 64.16 -34.50
C GLN A 450 17.32 65.68 -34.48
N ASP A 451 17.00 66.34 -33.36
CA ASP A 451 17.30 67.74 -33.14
C ASP A 451 18.82 67.98 -33.14
N ALA A 452 19.60 67.10 -32.50
CA ALA A 452 21.06 67.17 -32.51
C ALA A 452 21.65 67.02 -33.93
N ASN A 453 21.10 66.11 -34.75
CA ASN A 453 21.51 65.99 -36.16
C ASN A 453 21.25 67.29 -36.95
N SER A 454 20.13 67.96 -36.71
CA SER A 454 19.82 69.27 -37.33
C SER A 454 20.85 70.34 -36.96
N GLU A 455 21.28 70.40 -35.69
CA GLU A 455 22.34 71.32 -35.27
C GLU A 455 23.70 70.98 -35.89
N VAL A 456 23.99 69.69 -36.09
CA VAL A 456 25.20 69.23 -36.77
C VAL A 456 25.20 69.59 -38.27
N ASP A 457 24.04 69.61 -38.92
CA ASP A 457 23.92 70.10 -40.30
C ASP A 457 24.13 71.63 -40.39
N LYS A 458 23.65 72.39 -39.42
CA LYS A 458 23.97 73.84 -39.32
C LYS A 458 25.46 74.07 -39.11
N LEU A 459 26.12 73.22 -38.30
CA LEU A 459 27.56 73.26 -38.14
C LEU A 459 28.27 73.00 -39.47
N ALA A 460 27.82 72.02 -40.26
CA ALA A 460 28.40 71.73 -41.57
C ALA A 460 28.34 72.94 -42.51
N ALA A 461 27.19 73.62 -42.59
CA ALA A 461 27.05 74.84 -43.36
C ALA A 461 28.01 75.95 -42.88
N SER A 462 28.18 76.10 -41.57
CA SER A 462 29.11 77.08 -40.98
C SER A 462 30.58 76.76 -41.28
N LEU A 463 30.95 75.48 -41.35
CA LEU A 463 32.29 75.04 -41.73
C LEU A 463 32.59 75.31 -43.22
N GLU A 464 31.60 75.12 -44.09
CA GLU A 464 31.71 75.48 -45.51
C GLU A 464 31.87 76.99 -45.69
N GLU A 465 31.09 77.79 -44.96
CA GLU A 465 31.21 79.25 -44.99
C GLU A 465 32.57 79.71 -44.48
N THR A 466 33.06 79.13 -43.37
CA THR A 466 34.39 79.42 -42.82
C THR A 466 35.50 79.10 -43.83
N LYS A 467 35.38 77.97 -44.55
CA LYS A 467 36.33 77.59 -45.61
C LYS A 467 36.37 78.64 -46.72
N ALA A 468 35.20 79.10 -47.18
CA ALA A 468 35.11 80.14 -48.21
C ALA A 468 35.75 81.46 -47.76
N TYR A 469 35.53 81.87 -46.49
CA TYR A 469 36.19 83.06 -45.94
C TYR A 469 37.71 82.90 -45.87
N VAL A 470 38.22 81.75 -45.43
CA VAL A 470 39.66 81.48 -45.36
C VAL A 470 40.31 81.55 -46.74
N GLU A 471 39.68 80.94 -47.76
CA GLU A 471 40.15 80.99 -49.14
C GLU A 471 40.20 82.43 -49.68
N ASN A 472 39.14 83.22 -49.44
CA ASN A 472 39.08 84.61 -49.87
C ASN A 472 40.15 85.48 -49.18
N ILE A 473 40.27 85.41 -47.85
CA ILE A 473 41.29 86.19 -47.12
C ILE A 473 42.70 85.76 -47.55
N ASN A 474 42.92 84.48 -47.85
CA ASN A 474 44.22 84.02 -48.34
C ASN A 474 44.55 84.64 -49.71
N GLN A 475 43.58 84.69 -50.63
CA GLN A 475 43.75 85.34 -51.93
C GLN A 475 44.03 86.85 -51.79
N GLU A 476 43.27 87.56 -50.94
CA GLU A 476 43.50 89.00 -50.67
C GLU A 476 44.88 89.24 -50.03
N SER A 477 45.33 88.33 -49.16
CA SER A 477 46.63 88.42 -48.50
C SER A 477 47.80 88.21 -49.48
N GLU A 478 47.65 87.28 -50.43
CA GLU A 478 48.62 87.07 -51.51
C GLU A 478 48.71 88.29 -52.44
N GLU A 479 47.57 88.90 -52.78
CA GLU A 479 47.55 90.14 -53.56
C GLU A 479 48.21 91.30 -52.80
N ALA A 480 47.94 91.44 -51.50
CA ALA A 480 48.57 92.45 -50.65
C ALA A 480 50.09 92.25 -50.55
N ASP A 481 50.58 91.01 -50.48
CA ASP A 481 52.03 90.73 -50.43
C ASP A 481 52.71 91.09 -51.75
N LYS A 482 52.04 90.79 -52.87
CA LYS A 482 52.50 91.21 -54.21
C LYS A 482 52.56 92.74 -54.34
N LEU A 483 51.53 93.45 -53.89
CA LEU A 483 51.49 94.92 -53.89
C LEU A 483 52.58 95.50 -52.97
N SER A 484 52.81 94.89 -51.81
CA SER A 484 53.89 95.27 -50.88
C SER A 484 55.27 95.10 -51.53
N ALA A 485 55.51 93.97 -52.22
CA ALA A 485 56.74 93.72 -52.95
C ALA A 485 56.97 94.74 -54.08
N GLN A 486 55.92 95.05 -54.85
CA GLN A 486 55.98 96.12 -55.86
C GLN A 486 56.29 97.49 -55.23
N GLY A 487 55.68 97.80 -54.08
CA GLY A 487 55.96 99.01 -53.31
C GLY A 487 57.42 99.10 -52.87
N MET A 488 58.01 97.99 -52.41
CA MET A 488 59.43 97.91 -52.06
C MET A 488 60.34 98.20 -53.26
N ASP A 489 60.01 97.67 -54.44
CA ASP A 489 60.83 97.89 -55.64
C ASP A 489 60.77 99.35 -56.11
N VAL A 490 59.61 100.00 -56.04
CA VAL A 490 59.47 101.45 -56.30
C VAL A 490 60.30 102.27 -55.31
N VAL A 491 60.29 101.90 -54.03
CA VAL A 491 61.09 102.58 -53.00
C VAL A 491 62.59 102.39 -53.24
N LYS A 492 63.05 101.21 -53.68
CA LYS A 492 64.46 100.99 -54.07
C LYS A 492 64.87 101.87 -55.25
N GLU A 493 64.01 101.99 -56.27
CA GLU A 493 64.26 102.89 -57.40
C GLU A 493 64.34 104.36 -56.92
N LEU A 494 63.51 104.75 -55.96
CA LEU A 494 63.56 106.08 -55.35
C LEU A 494 64.87 106.32 -54.57
N VAL A 495 65.40 105.30 -53.87
CA VAL A 495 66.75 105.38 -53.24
C VAL A 495 67.80 105.68 -54.29
N GLU A 496 67.84 104.92 -55.39
CA GLU A 496 68.83 105.11 -56.46
C GLU A 496 68.75 106.52 -57.08
N LYS A 497 67.54 107.02 -57.35
CA LYS A 497 67.34 108.39 -57.88
C LYS A 497 67.70 109.47 -56.86
N SER A 498 67.42 109.25 -55.59
CA SER A 498 67.80 110.13 -54.48
C SER A 498 69.32 110.24 -54.38
N ASP A 499 70.04 109.12 -54.41
CA ASP A 499 71.50 109.08 -54.36
C ASP A 499 72.13 109.83 -55.55
N LYS A 500 71.58 109.66 -56.75
CA LYS A 500 72.00 110.41 -57.93
C LYS A 500 71.75 111.91 -57.81
N THR A 501 70.69 112.31 -57.10
CA THR A 501 70.39 113.72 -56.82
C THR A 501 71.42 114.32 -55.86
N VAL A 502 71.81 113.59 -54.80
CA VAL A 502 72.92 113.96 -53.91
C VAL A 502 74.22 114.16 -54.70
N GLU A 503 74.54 113.23 -55.60
CA GLU A 503 75.74 113.31 -56.43
C GLU A 503 75.74 114.56 -57.32
N ASN A 504 74.62 114.85 -57.99
CA ASN A 504 74.46 116.03 -58.83
C ASN A 504 74.55 117.35 -58.04
N ALA A 505 73.97 117.39 -56.84
CA ALA A 505 74.06 118.56 -55.95
C ALA A 505 75.50 118.81 -55.50
N LYS A 506 76.23 117.74 -55.15
CA LYS A 506 77.66 117.81 -54.81
C LYS A 506 78.52 118.30 -55.98
N ALA A 507 78.28 117.78 -57.18
CA ALA A 507 78.96 118.25 -58.40
C ALA A 507 78.67 119.74 -58.68
N SER A 508 77.42 120.17 -58.50
CA SER A 508 77.03 121.58 -58.67
C SER A 508 77.73 122.49 -57.65
N SER A 509 77.80 122.08 -56.38
CA SER A 509 78.51 122.82 -55.34
C SER A 509 80.01 122.94 -55.66
N GLN A 510 80.63 121.90 -56.23
CA GLN A 510 82.01 121.98 -56.70
C GLN A 510 82.19 123.02 -57.82
N ILE A 511 81.30 123.02 -58.83
CA ILE A 511 81.35 123.99 -59.94
C ILE A 511 81.19 125.43 -59.43
N ILE A 512 80.28 125.67 -58.47
CA ILE A 512 80.09 126.99 -57.87
C ILE A 512 81.34 127.43 -57.09
N ASN A 513 81.98 126.52 -56.35
CA ASN A 513 83.25 126.82 -55.67
C ASN A 513 84.37 127.17 -56.66
N GLU A 514 84.50 126.44 -57.77
CA GLU A 514 85.45 126.76 -58.85
C GLU A 514 85.15 128.13 -59.51
N MET A 515 83.86 128.47 -59.66
CA MET A 515 83.42 129.78 -60.14
C MET A 515 83.79 130.91 -59.19
N LEU A 516 83.57 130.74 -57.87
CA LEU A 516 83.98 131.71 -56.84
C LEU A 516 85.50 131.96 -56.86
N GLN A 517 86.31 130.91 -57.01
CA GLN A 517 87.76 131.04 -57.17
C GLN A 517 88.15 131.78 -58.47
N SER A 518 87.40 131.58 -59.55
CA SER A 518 87.63 132.26 -60.82
C SER A 518 87.28 133.76 -60.73
N ILE A 519 86.20 134.10 -60.02
CA ILE A 519 85.81 135.48 -59.71
C ILE A 519 86.91 136.19 -58.93
N GLU A 520 87.51 135.55 -57.92
CA GLU A 520 88.62 136.12 -57.15
C GLU A 520 89.82 136.46 -58.06
N LYS A 521 90.17 135.58 -59.00
CA LYS A 521 91.22 135.84 -59.99
C LYS A 521 90.88 136.99 -60.93
N VAL A 522 89.62 137.10 -61.37
CA VAL A 522 89.19 138.22 -62.23
C VAL A 522 89.21 139.54 -61.47
N ASN A 523 88.82 139.56 -60.19
CA ASN A 523 88.95 140.74 -59.33
C ASN A 523 90.41 141.17 -59.21
N TYR A 524 91.33 140.23 -58.94
CA TYR A 524 92.77 140.52 -58.87
C TYR A 524 93.32 141.12 -60.18
N ILE A 525 92.92 140.57 -61.33
CA ILE A 525 93.30 141.11 -62.65
C ILE A 525 92.70 142.50 -62.86
N SER A 526 91.44 142.71 -62.47
CA SER A 526 90.76 144.00 -62.59
C SER A 526 91.38 145.06 -61.67
N ASP A 527 91.82 144.72 -60.47
CA ASP A 527 92.61 145.59 -59.61
C ASP A 527 93.92 145.99 -60.28
N ALA A 528 94.66 145.02 -60.84
CA ALA A 528 95.90 145.30 -61.56
C ALA A 528 95.69 146.20 -62.80
N ILE A 529 94.60 146.02 -63.55
CA ILE A 529 94.25 146.90 -64.68
C ILE A 529 93.89 148.30 -64.18
N ALA A 530 93.12 148.42 -63.10
CA ALA A 530 92.79 149.71 -62.49
C ALA A 530 94.07 150.47 -62.08
N ASP A 531 95.02 149.79 -61.45
CA ASP A 531 96.33 150.35 -61.08
C ASP A 531 97.13 150.79 -62.31
N ILE A 532 97.18 149.96 -63.38
CA ILE A 532 97.87 150.31 -64.63
C ILE A 532 97.21 151.52 -65.30
N THR A 533 95.88 151.57 -65.35
CA THR A 533 95.14 152.70 -65.95
C THR A 533 95.32 153.98 -65.15
N GLU A 534 95.39 153.92 -63.82
CA GLU A 534 95.72 155.06 -62.96
C GLU A 534 97.15 155.58 -63.19
N GLN A 535 98.13 154.68 -63.27
CA GLN A 535 99.50 155.04 -63.64
C GLN A 535 99.58 155.65 -65.04
N THR A 536 98.85 155.08 -66.01
CA THR A 536 98.80 155.58 -67.39
C THR A 536 98.13 156.95 -67.46
N ASN A 537 97.06 157.17 -66.69
CA ASN A 537 96.40 158.46 -66.56
C ASN A 537 97.38 159.52 -66.02
N LEU A 538 98.13 159.21 -64.96
CA LEU A 538 99.16 160.07 -64.39
C LEU A 538 100.33 160.34 -65.35
N LEU A 539 100.83 159.31 -66.05
CA LEU A 539 101.89 159.46 -67.05
C LEU A 539 101.44 160.37 -68.20
N SER A 540 100.23 160.15 -68.71
CA SER A 540 99.68 160.93 -69.81
C SER A 540 99.34 162.37 -69.41
N LEU A 541 98.93 162.59 -68.15
CA LEU A 541 98.71 163.93 -67.59
C LEU A 541 100.04 164.69 -67.51
N ASN A 542 101.09 164.05 -67.00
CA ASN A 542 102.43 164.64 -66.97
C ASN A 542 102.95 164.94 -68.39
N ALA A 543 102.73 164.03 -69.35
CA ALA A 543 103.09 164.24 -70.75
C ALA A 543 102.28 165.38 -71.40
N SER A 544 100.98 165.50 -71.10
CA SER A 544 100.11 166.59 -71.58
C SER A 544 100.56 167.95 -71.03
N ILE A 545 100.94 168.01 -69.74
CA ILE A 545 101.47 169.22 -69.10
C ILE A 545 102.79 169.64 -69.75
N GLU A 546 103.72 168.71 -69.97
CA GLU A 546 105.04 169.05 -70.54
C GLU A 546 104.94 169.40 -72.03
N ALA A 547 104.00 168.78 -72.77
CA ALA A 547 103.69 169.14 -74.15
C ALA A 547 103.05 170.54 -74.25
N ALA A 548 102.21 170.95 -73.30
CA ALA A 548 101.71 172.33 -73.22
C ALA A 548 102.83 173.34 -72.90
N ARG A 549 103.85 172.91 -72.15
CA ARG A 549 105.02 173.72 -71.78
C ARG A 549 105.97 173.99 -72.95
N ALA A 550 106.07 173.06 -73.91
CA ALA A 550 106.86 173.19 -75.13
C ALA A 550 106.22 174.13 -76.20
N GLY A 551 105.05 174.72 -75.94
CA GLY A 551 104.40 175.70 -76.81
C GLY A 551 104.01 175.15 -78.18
N GLU A 552 104.21 175.93 -79.26
CA GLU A 552 103.80 175.56 -80.63
C GLU A 552 104.41 174.22 -81.11
N ALA A 553 105.61 173.85 -80.67
CA ALA A 553 106.26 172.60 -81.04
C ALA A 553 105.62 171.35 -80.38
N GLY A 554 104.94 171.51 -79.25
CA GLY A 554 104.36 170.42 -78.45
C GLY A 554 102.89 170.10 -78.75
N LYS A 555 102.21 170.90 -79.60
CA LYS A 555 100.76 170.76 -79.89
C LYS A 555 100.35 169.34 -80.31
N GLY A 556 101.11 168.71 -81.21
CA GLY A 556 100.80 167.34 -81.66
C GLY A 556 100.92 166.29 -80.55
N PHE A 557 101.93 166.43 -79.69
CA PHE A 557 102.13 165.54 -78.53
C PHE A 557 101.07 165.75 -77.44
N ALA A 558 100.63 166.99 -77.20
CA ALA A 558 99.60 167.31 -76.23
C ALA A 558 98.26 166.64 -76.59
N VAL A 559 97.91 166.61 -77.89
CA VAL A 559 96.70 165.92 -78.36
C VAL A 559 96.78 164.42 -78.12
N VAL A 560 97.92 163.78 -78.43
CA VAL A 560 98.10 162.33 -78.18
C VAL A 560 98.08 162.01 -76.68
N ALA A 561 98.72 162.84 -75.85
CA ALA A 561 98.76 162.62 -74.41
C ALA A 561 97.37 162.81 -73.76
N ASP A 562 96.57 163.80 -74.16
CA ASP A 562 95.19 163.95 -73.65
C ASP A 562 94.27 162.82 -74.18
N GLU A 563 94.54 162.27 -75.37
CA GLU A 563 93.82 161.10 -75.88
C GLU A 563 94.17 159.83 -75.09
N ILE A 564 95.44 159.61 -74.75
CA ILE A 564 95.87 158.52 -73.85
C ILE A 564 95.24 158.70 -72.47
N ARG A 565 95.15 159.93 -71.96
CA ARG A 565 94.49 160.26 -70.68
C ARG A 565 93.03 159.85 -70.70
N LYS A 566 92.30 160.22 -71.74
CA LYS A 566 90.89 159.85 -71.93
C LYS A 566 90.73 158.33 -72.06
N LEU A 567 91.60 157.64 -72.80
CA LEU A 567 91.57 156.18 -72.91
C LEU A 567 91.86 155.48 -71.57
N ALA A 568 92.78 156.03 -70.76
CA ALA A 568 93.08 155.53 -69.43
C ALA A 568 91.91 155.72 -68.46
N GLU A 569 91.27 156.91 -68.48
CA GLU A 569 90.05 157.20 -67.72
C GLU A 569 88.90 156.26 -68.13
N GLN A 570 88.67 156.08 -69.44
CA GLN A 570 87.67 155.14 -69.97
C GLN A 570 87.96 153.68 -69.59
N SER A 571 89.24 153.28 -69.60
CA SER A 571 89.66 151.93 -69.20
C SER A 571 89.44 151.72 -67.69
N ARG A 572 89.67 152.74 -66.85
CA ARG A 572 89.34 152.70 -65.43
C ARG A 572 87.84 152.54 -65.21
N THR A 573 87.01 153.35 -65.87
CA THR A 573 85.55 153.23 -65.80
C THR A 573 85.08 151.84 -66.23
N SER A 574 85.62 151.31 -67.34
CA SER A 574 85.28 149.95 -67.80
C SER A 574 85.71 148.88 -66.80
N THR A 575 86.83 149.08 -66.11
CA THR A 575 87.32 148.16 -65.07
C THR A 575 86.45 148.20 -63.82
N ASP A 576 85.97 149.38 -63.42
CA ASP A 576 85.03 149.52 -62.31
C ASP A 576 83.67 148.87 -62.64
N GLU A 577 83.20 148.97 -63.88
CA GLU A 577 82.01 148.25 -64.35
C GLU A 577 82.21 146.73 -64.31
N ILE A 578 83.38 146.21 -64.72
CA ILE A 578 83.73 144.79 -64.60
C ILE A 578 83.70 144.35 -63.12
N LYS A 579 84.29 145.12 -62.21
CA LYS A 579 84.25 144.81 -60.77
C LYS A 579 82.83 144.76 -60.23
N ALA A 580 81.96 145.68 -60.64
CA ALA A 580 80.55 145.66 -60.24
C ALA A 580 79.84 144.39 -60.72
N ILE A 581 80.04 143.98 -61.98
CA ILE A 581 79.47 142.74 -62.54
C ILE A 581 80.03 141.51 -61.79
N ILE A 582 81.33 141.47 -61.52
CA ILE A 582 81.96 140.34 -60.82
C ILE A 582 81.49 140.24 -59.37
N ALA A 583 81.30 141.37 -58.68
CA ALA A 583 80.70 141.40 -57.36
C ALA A 583 79.26 140.86 -57.38
N GLU A 584 78.45 141.24 -58.37
CA GLU A 584 77.10 140.70 -58.55
C GLU A 584 77.12 139.18 -58.79
N ILE A 585 78.00 138.69 -59.66
CA ILE A 585 78.16 137.24 -59.90
C ILE A 585 78.61 136.54 -58.61
N ALA A 586 79.52 137.13 -57.82
CA ALA A 586 79.97 136.55 -56.55
C ALA A 586 78.82 136.41 -55.55
N THR A 587 78.01 137.46 -55.37
CA THR A 587 76.81 137.41 -54.52
C THR A 587 75.84 136.33 -54.97
N LYS A 588 75.50 136.30 -56.27
CA LYS A 588 74.61 135.27 -56.83
C LYS A 588 75.18 133.84 -56.69
N SER A 589 76.49 133.68 -56.80
CA SER A 589 77.17 132.40 -56.60
C SER A 589 77.07 131.94 -55.14
N GLY A 590 77.20 132.86 -54.18
CA GLY A 590 76.98 132.59 -52.76
C GLY A 590 75.55 132.14 -52.47
N GLU A 591 74.56 132.86 -52.99
CA GLU A 591 73.14 132.49 -52.86
C GLU A 591 72.84 131.09 -53.42
N VAL A 592 73.43 130.73 -54.56
CA VAL A 592 73.31 129.38 -55.14
C VAL A 592 73.98 128.33 -54.24
N ASN A 593 75.15 128.63 -53.66
CA ASN A 593 75.81 127.71 -52.73
C ASN A 593 74.99 127.46 -51.47
N ASP A 594 74.42 128.51 -50.86
CA ASP A 594 73.55 128.39 -49.69
C ASP A 594 72.30 127.53 -50.01
N THR A 595 71.71 127.74 -51.18
CA THR A 595 70.58 126.93 -51.68
C THR A 595 70.97 125.46 -51.87
N LEU A 596 72.18 125.18 -52.36
CA LEU A 596 72.69 123.81 -52.49
C LEU A 596 72.97 123.15 -51.14
N GLU A 597 73.44 123.90 -50.14
CA GLU A 597 73.62 123.38 -48.78
C GLU A 597 72.28 123.02 -48.13
N GLU A 598 71.27 123.90 -48.25
CA GLU A 598 69.91 123.61 -47.81
C GLU A 598 69.33 122.38 -48.53
N SER A 599 69.51 122.28 -49.86
CA SER A 599 69.08 121.13 -50.66
C SER A 599 69.73 119.82 -50.19
N ASN A 600 71.03 119.82 -49.87
CA ASN A 600 71.71 118.65 -49.32
C ASN A 600 71.15 118.22 -47.96
N LYS A 601 70.80 119.18 -47.09
CA LYS A 601 70.16 118.89 -45.80
C LYS A 601 68.77 118.25 -45.99
N LEU A 602 67.96 118.82 -46.88
CA LEU A 602 66.63 118.26 -47.21
C LEU A 602 66.76 116.84 -47.82
N GLN A 603 67.78 116.60 -48.64
CA GLN A 603 68.03 115.29 -49.24
C GLN A 603 68.42 114.23 -48.19
N ALA A 604 69.19 114.61 -47.17
CA ALA A 604 69.52 113.73 -46.05
C ALA A 604 68.28 113.36 -45.21
N GLU A 605 67.41 114.33 -44.94
CA GLU A 605 66.13 114.10 -44.26
C GLU A 605 65.19 113.20 -45.11
N GLN A 606 65.18 113.40 -46.43
CA GLN A 606 64.43 112.56 -47.37
C GLN A 606 64.94 111.11 -47.36
N SER A 607 66.26 110.90 -47.39
CA SER A 607 66.88 109.56 -47.34
C SER A 607 66.46 108.78 -46.09
N LYS A 608 66.45 109.42 -44.92
CA LYS A 608 65.97 108.81 -43.67
C LYS A 608 64.48 108.42 -43.73
N THR A 609 63.67 109.24 -44.38
CA THR A 609 62.24 108.96 -44.58
C THR A 609 62.04 107.77 -45.51
N ILE A 610 62.81 107.69 -46.60
CA ILE A 610 62.79 106.56 -47.54
C ILE A 610 63.18 105.24 -46.83
N ASP A 611 64.25 105.23 -46.02
CA ASP A 611 64.64 104.04 -45.25
C ASP A 611 63.52 103.59 -44.29
N SER A 612 62.90 104.54 -43.60
CA SER A 612 61.76 104.27 -42.72
C SER A 612 60.57 103.64 -43.49
N THR A 613 60.29 104.12 -44.71
CA THR A 613 59.26 103.53 -45.58
C THR A 613 59.62 102.10 -46.00
N LEU A 614 60.88 101.83 -46.33
CA LEU A 614 61.35 100.49 -46.68
C LEU A 614 61.20 99.50 -45.51
N GLN A 615 61.54 99.93 -44.29
CA GLN A 615 61.32 99.15 -43.07
C GLN A 615 59.84 98.84 -42.82
N LEU A 616 58.93 99.78 -43.12
CA LEU A 616 57.48 99.56 -42.99
C LEU A 616 56.98 98.50 -43.97
N PHE A 617 57.40 98.53 -45.24
CA PHE A 617 57.02 97.49 -46.20
C PHE A 617 57.53 96.09 -45.81
N ASN A 618 58.76 95.99 -45.30
CA ASN A 618 59.29 94.72 -44.77
C ASN A 618 58.41 94.18 -43.63
N LYS A 619 57.97 95.04 -42.70
CA LYS A 619 57.07 94.66 -41.60
C LYS A 619 55.68 94.25 -42.09
N ILE A 620 55.19 94.87 -43.17
CA ILE A 620 53.93 94.48 -43.82
C ILE A 620 54.05 93.07 -44.39
N SER A 621 55.10 92.78 -45.16
CA SER A 621 55.31 91.44 -45.73
C SER A 621 55.50 90.37 -44.64
N GLU A 622 56.25 90.66 -43.57
CA GLU A 622 56.36 89.72 -42.43
C GLU A 622 55.00 89.45 -41.77
N SER A 623 54.17 90.47 -41.61
CA SER A 623 52.82 90.36 -41.05
C SER A 623 51.90 89.53 -41.96
N LEU A 624 51.96 89.75 -43.28
CA LEU A 624 51.21 88.96 -44.26
C LEU A 624 51.64 87.49 -44.27
N GLY A 625 52.94 87.22 -44.17
CA GLY A 625 53.45 85.85 -44.04
C GLY A 625 52.95 85.13 -42.78
N LYS A 626 52.79 85.85 -41.66
CA LYS A 626 52.16 85.30 -40.44
C LYS A 626 50.66 85.06 -40.64
N LEU A 627 49.96 85.97 -41.33
CA LEU A 627 48.54 85.85 -41.63
C LEU A 627 48.24 84.61 -42.50
N ILE A 628 48.99 84.42 -43.60
CA ILE A 628 48.86 83.26 -44.50
C ILE A 628 49.07 81.94 -43.73
N LYS A 629 50.09 81.87 -42.87
CA LYS A 629 50.30 80.69 -42.00
C LYS A 629 49.14 80.46 -41.03
N GLY A 630 48.58 81.53 -40.47
CA GLY A 630 47.41 81.47 -39.59
C GLY A 630 46.17 80.93 -40.33
N LEU A 631 45.91 81.42 -41.53
CA LEU A 631 44.80 80.98 -42.39
C LEU A 631 44.94 79.50 -42.78
N SER A 632 46.15 79.07 -43.14
CA SER A 632 46.42 77.65 -43.42
C SER A 632 46.10 76.77 -42.20
N LYS A 633 46.44 77.21 -40.98
CA LYS A 633 46.10 76.48 -39.76
C LYS A 633 44.60 76.46 -39.49
N ILE A 634 43.87 77.55 -39.78
CA ILE A 634 42.40 77.57 -39.68
C ILE A 634 41.79 76.58 -40.68
N GLY A 635 42.30 76.51 -41.91
CA GLY A 635 41.87 75.52 -42.90
C GLY A 635 42.00 74.08 -42.40
N GLU A 636 43.17 73.72 -41.85
CA GLU A 636 43.40 72.38 -41.26
C GLU A 636 42.44 72.08 -40.09
N LEU A 637 42.19 73.06 -39.21
CA LEU A 637 41.24 72.90 -38.11
C LEU A 637 39.80 72.72 -38.63
N ASN A 638 39.44 73.41 -39.70
CA ASN A 638 38.12 73.31 -40.32
C ASN A 638 37.90 71.93 -40.96
N ASP A 639 38.88 71.40 -41.67
CA ASP A 639 38.83 70.04 -42.25
C ASP A 639 38.72 68.97 -41.15
N ASN A 640 39.51 69.05 -40.09
CA ASN A 640 39.39 68.14 -38.93
C ASN A 640 38.00 68.21 -38.27
N MET A 641 37.40 69.40 -38.22
CA MET A 641 36.07 69.59 -37.64
C MET A 641 34.97 68.97 -38.53
N ALA A 642 35.16 68.98 -39.86
CA ALA A 642 34.29 68.29 -40.81
C ALA A 642 34.38 66.75 -40.66
N ASP A 643 35.57 66.20 -40.41
CA ASP A 643 35.73 64.77 -40.12
C ASP A 643 35.07 64.37 -38.79
N ASN A 644 35.27 65.19 -37.75
CA ASN A 644 34.62 64.99 -36.45
C ASN A 644 33.09 65.06 -36.57
N LYS A 645 32.56 65.97 -37.39
CA LYS A 645 31.12 66.06 -37.70
C LYS A 645 30.58 64.73 -38.20
N THR A 646 31.27 64.08 -39.14
CA THR A 646 30.86 62.77 -39.69
C THR A 646 30.78 61.70 -38.59
N THR A 647 31.74 61.69 -37.67
CA THR A 647 31.74 60.77 -36.52
C THR A 647 30.55 61.02 -35.58
N VAL A 648 30.20 62.29 -35.35
CA VAL A 648 29.04 62.66 -34.51
C VAL A 648 27.74 62.21 -35.17
N VAL A 649 27.55 62.46 -36.48
CA VAL A 649 26.36 62.02 -37.22
C VAL A 649 26.16 60.51 -37.11
N ASN A 650 27.21 59.72 -37.37
CA ASN A 650 27.14 58.26 -37.25
C ASN A 650 26.80 57.81 -35.81
N SER A 651 27.29 58.54 -34.80
CA SER A 651 26.97 58.25 -33.40
C SER A 651 25.51 58.54 -33.09
N MET A 652 24.97 59.65 -33.62
CA MET A 652 23.56 60.00 -33.49
C MET A 652 22.65 59.00 -34.19
N GLU A 653 22.98 58.55 -35.41
CA GLU A 653 22.21 57.51 -36.10
C GLU A 653 22.14 56.20 -35.28
N ASN A 654 23.25 55.79 -34.67
CA ASN A 654 23.25 54.64 -33.77
C ASN A 654 22.38 54.85 -32.52
N ILE A 655 22.40 56.05 -31.92
CA ILE A 655 21.56 56.36 -30.76
C ILE A 655 20.07 56.31 -31.16
N ALA A 656 19.70 56.88 -32.31
CA ALA A 656 18.33 56.84 -32.81
C ALA A 656 17.83 55.39 -32.99
N ASN A 657 18.64 54.53 -33.62
CA ASN A 657 18.32 53.12 -33.80
C ASN A 657 18.13 52.38 -32.46
N VAL A 658 19.01 52.64 -31.47
CA VAL A 658 18.89 52.04 -30.13
C VAL A 658 17.66 52.55 -29.39
N SER A 659 17.31 53.83 -29.54
CA SER A 659 16.10 54.41 -28.98
C SER A 659 14.84 53.78 -29.57
N GLU A 660 14.75 53.60 -30.88
CA GLU A 660 13.63 52.89 -31.51
C GLU A 660 13.50 51.45 -31.02
N GLN A 661 14.61 50.72 -30.95
CA GLN A 661 14.63 49.35 -30.41
C GLN A 661 14.20 49.32 -28.93
N SER A 662 14.61 50.30 -28.14
CA SER A 662 14.23 50.40 -26.72
C SER A 662 12.74 50.68 -26.55
N ALA A 663 12.16 51.52 -27.41
CA ALA A 663 10.71 51.76 -27.43
C ALA A 663 9.94 50.49 -27.80
N ALA A 664 10.35 49.79 -28.85
CA ALA A 664 9.72 48.52 -29.26
C ALA A 664 9.83 47.43 -28.18
N ALA A 665 11.00 47.28 -27.55
CA ALA A 665 11.19 46.33 -26.45
C ALA A 665 10.32 46.70 -25.23
N ALA A 666 10.16 47.98 -24.94
CA ALA A 666 9.29 48.45 -23.87
C ALA A 666 7.80 48.14 -24.14
N GLU A 667 7.34 48.23 -25.39
CA GLU A 667 6.00 47.78 -25.79
C GLU A 667 5.81 46.27 -25.59
N GLU A 668 6.79 45.45 -25.97
CA GLU A 668 6.72 43.99 -25.80
C GLU A 668 6.68 43.57 -24.31
N VAL A 669 7.48 44.25 -23.47
CA VAL A 669 7.45 44.04 -22.02
C VAL A 669 6.12 44.50 -21.41
N THR A 670 5.52 45.59 -21.91
CA THR A 670 4.17 46.04 -21.50
C THR A 670 3.13 44.97 -21.81
N ALA A 671 3.13 44.44 -23.04
CA ALA A 671 2.22 43.37 -23.43
C ALA A 671 2.41 42.10 -22.59
N SER A 672 3.67 41.76 -22.26
CA SER A 672 3.99 40.65 -21.37
C SER A 672 3.48 40.87 -19.95
N ALA A 673 3.59 42.10 -19.42
CA ALA A 673 3.07 42.47 -18.12
C ALA A 673 1.53 42.34 -18.06
N ASP A 674 0.82 42.75 -19.11
CA ASP A 674 -0.64 42.55 -19.20
C ASP A 674 -1.04 41.07 -19.22
N GLN A 675 -0.26 40.22 -19.91
CA GLN A 675 -0.48 38.78 -19.92
C GLN A 675 -0.21 38.15 -18.54
N VAL A 676 0.82 38.60 -17.82
CA VAL A 676 1.09 38.16 -16.44
C VAL A 676 -0.05 38.58 -15.52
N ASN A 677 -0.58 39.80 -15.65
CA ASN A 677 -1.74 40.26 -14.88
C ASN A 677 -2.97 39.37 -15.10
N THR A 678 -3.25 39.03 -16.36
CA THR A 678 -4.36 38.13 -16.73
C THR A 678 -4.14 36.74 -16.13
N THR A 679 -2.92 36.21 -16.22
CA THR A 679 -2.58 34.89 -15.63
C THR A 679 -2.77 34.89 -14.12
N MET A 680 -2.42 35.98 -13.43
CA MET A 680 -2.61 36.10 -11.98
C MET A 680 -4.10 36.25 -11.59
N GLU A 681 -4.98 36.74 -12.47
CA GLU A 681 -6.43 36.62 -12.26
C GLU A 681 -6.90 35.17 -12.28
N ASP A 682 -6.42 34.40 -13.25
CA ASP A 682 -6.77 32.99 -13.36
C ASP A 682 -6.25 32.19 -12.15
N VAL A 683 -5.04 32.49 -11.67
CA VAL A 683 -4.47 31.86 -10.46
C VAL A 683 -5.27 32.25 -9.22
N ALA A 684 -5.62 33.52 -9.05
CA ALA A 684 -6.46 33.97 -7.95
C ALA A 684 -7.84 33.29 -7.97
N SER A 685 -8.47 33.17 -9.15
CA SER A 685 -9.74 32.45 -9.32
C SER A 685 -9.60 30.95 -9.02
N ALA A 686 -8.50 30.33 -9.42
CA ALA A 686 -8.22 28.94 -9.10
C ALA A 686 -8.03 28.72 -7.59
N ALA A 687 -7.33 29.64 -6.91
CA ALA A 687 -7.17 29.62 -5.46
C ALA A 687 -8.51 29.78 -4.73
N GLU A 688 -9.37 30.70 -5.19
CA GLU A 688 -10.73 30.87 -4.65
C GLU A 688 -11.56 29.59 -4.82
N LYS A 689 -11.52 28.94 -5.99
CA LYS A 689 -12.18 27.65 -6.22
C LYS A 689 -11.65 26.56 -5.29
N LEU A 690 -10.32 26.49 -5.11
CA LEU A 690 -9.67 25.56 -4.18
C LEU A 690 -10.12 25.78 -2.74
N ASN A 691 -10.19 27.04 -2.31
CA ASN A 691 -10.72 27.43 -1.01
C ASN A 691 -12.16 26.96 -0.83
N ASN A 692 -13.04 27.22 -1.82
CA ASN A 692 -14.43 26.79 -1.77
C ASN A 692 -14.58 25.26 -1.69
N ILE A 693 -13.80 24.52 -2.48
CA ILE A 693 -13.78 23.04 -2.44
C ILE A 693 -13.33 22.54 -1.05
N ALA A 694 -12.28 23.14 -0.47
CA ALA A 694 -11.80 22.77 0.85
C ALA A 694 -12.83 23.07 1.95
N VAL A 695 -13.55 24.19 1.86
CA VAL A 695 -14.67 24.53 2.76
C VAL A 695 -15.82 23.50 2.63
N GLU A 696 -16.23 23.15 1.42
CA GLU A 696 -17.29 22.16 1.18
C GLU A 696 -16.92 20.75 1.68
N LEU A 697 -15.67 20.35 1.48
CA LEU A 697 -15.15 19.08 2.00
C LEU A 697 -15.06 19.07 3.52
N LYS A 698 -14.60 20.17 4.14
CA LYS A 698 -14.60 20.34 5.60
C LYS A 698 -16.03 20.25 6.17
N ALA A 699 -17.00 20.88 5.52
CA ALA A 699 -18.41 20.76 5.89
C ALA A 699 -18.94 19.32 5.74
N SER A 700 -18.45 18.58 4.75
CA SER A 700 -18.81 17.16 4.56
C SER A 700 -18.19 16.25 5.62
N ILE A 701 -16.96 16.53 6.06
CA ILE A 701 -16.31 15.83 7.18
C ILE A 701 -17.01 16.14 8.50
N ASN A 702 -17.44 17.38 8.74
CA ASN A 702 -18.18 17.74 9.95
C ASN A 702 -19.54 17.01 10.11
N LYS A 703 -19.98 16.23 9.11
CA LYS A 703 -21.13 15.32 9.25
C LYS A 703 -20.78 14.07 10.06
N PHE A 704 -19.49 13.75 10.21
CA PHE A 704 -19.00 12.68 11.06
C PHE A 704 -18.75 13.23 12.46
N THR A 705 -19.25 12.52 13.47
CA THR A 705 -18.97 12.77 14.88
C THR A 705 -17.81 11.88 15.26
N LEU A 706 -16.67 12.48 15.60
CA LEU A 706 -15.43 11.80 15.96
C LEU A 706 -15.31 11.59 17.47
#